data_AF-A0A933G7C9-F1
#
_entry.id   AF-A0A933G7C9-F1
#
_cell.length_a   1.000
_cell.length_b   1.000
_cell.length_c   1.000
_cell.angle_alpha   90.00
_cell.angle_beta   90.00
_cell.angle_gamma   90.00
#
_symmetry.space_group_name_H-M   'P 1'
#
loop_
_entity.id
_entity.type
_entity.pdbx_description
1 polymer ?
#
loop_
_entity_poly.entity_id
_entity_poly.type
_entity_poly.pdbx_seq_one_letter_code
_entity_poly.pdbx_strand_id
1 'polypeptide(L)'
;MTRWRGWTWLVWLVGGFAAAAPARAGSGDIPVATGVELRIQPPLPVWPSDYETITERRPVFRLNGRYEATAYRVELARDAAFPSPIIISDAQVTENTGIAPVVVLSYPGEPLTDGQYYWRAFAGDDTGFTTPAANYHTFFVASTDVDEIAVPAEIVHPRLLLRADEREGFRRRVGRSVRLAAGFQYLQNAANGMLNAKPPDEAYARAGEGQHGNYSTCATWYRRHLLNVAFTAFVTGDDRLTAKGVEMLMTACAYERWLGPLFDDPRHFDPPWNAALETAMMTTAVATGYDLLYPKLTPRQREKVREALVNKGIRPLIREWADPITASRLPRHQVPTGNWVMVCAGSAGVGALALLGEDPEAAQWVRLVRNRVRAWLRDRGGDWYVDNPHPPGRPTPIPVVGPSDPNFDIDGGYKESISYMSYAMTYVCCFADGLRRATGEDLFAHVPKNVLGPAAWSALAWPEDGEVRSSVFQFGDCGPGVQFPLLYAALTKHRRDPLAAWLSQRVTPIPQFVRDLVWLDESVAGSEPDTAVPMAVFRGIGQVVLRSGWGADTPAAAIKFRQNRGHLDIGTFCLFGGGHPTIVDSGSSPYGSAIYGQYSSQTVAHNVVLVDDKPQARANGELLAAVGTSQLAAASGQLAAAYPDALRSWTRDLVMLPGGLALVLDR
;
A
#
# COMPACT_ATOMS: atom_id res chain seq x y z
N MET A 1 47.39 -31.42 31.56
CA MET A 1 46.96 -32.35 32.64
C MET A 1 46.28 -31.48 33.68
N THR A 2 45.02 -31.62 34.10
CA THR A 2 44.02 -32.68 33.96
C THR A 2 42.65 -32.02 34.13
N ARG A 3 41.65 -32.65 33.53
CA ARG A 3 40.24 -32.27 33.39
C ARG A 3 39.41 -32.63 34.64
N TRP A 4 38.17 -32.10 34.70
CA TRP A 4 36.97 -32.56 35.46
C TRP A 4 36.67 -31.88 36.80
N ARG A 5 35.42 -31.62 37.23
CA ARG A 5 34.04 -31.86 36.72
C ARG A 5 33.09 -30.90 37.47
N GLY A 6 31.95 -30.58 36.86
CA GLY A 6 30.97 -29.62 37.40
C GLY A 6 29.89 -30.18 38.34
N TRP A 7 28.77 -29.44 38.37
CA TRP A 7 27.48 -29.62 39.06
C TRP A 7 27.45 -29.06 40.49
N THR A 8 26.45 -28.35 41.01
CA THR A 8 25.18 -27.70 40.58
C THR A 8 24.60 -27.04 41.86
N TRP A 9 23.66 -26.10 41.70
CA TRP A 9 22.72 -25.55 42.70
C TRP A 9 23.24 -24.51 43.71
N LEU A 10 22.87 -23.25 43.46
CA LEU A 10 22.20 -22.45 44.49
C LEU A 10 21.24 -21.47 43.83
N VAL A 11 20.02 -21.50 44.33
CA VAL A 11 18.81 -20.89 43.81
C VAL A 11 18.35 -19.88 44.87
N TRP A 12 17.90 -18.72 44.36
CA TRP A 12 17.04 -17.68 44.96
C TRP A 12 17.64 -16.33 45.39
N LEU A 13 16.92 -15.31 44.88
CA LEU A 13 16.64 -13.95 45.38
C LEU A 13 17.51 -12.79 44.90
N VAL A 14 17.19 -12.30 43.69
CA VAL A 14 16.91 -10.86 43.49
C VAL A 14 15.67 -10.72 42.61
N GLY A 15 14.59 -10.23 43.19
CA GLY A 15 13.32 -9.99 42.52
C GLY A 15 13.40 -8.79 41.57
N GLY A 16 13.17 -9.04 40.29
CA GLY A 16 12.80 -8.03 39.31
C GLY A 16 11.29 -8.09 39.09
N PHE A 17 10.62 -6.95 39.21
CA PHE A 17 9.22 -6.76 38.82
C PHE A 17 9.05 -7.12 37.33
N ALA A 18 8.59 -8.34 37.05
CA ALA A 18 7.99 -8.66 35.77
C ALA A 18 6.61 -8.01 35.74
N ALA A 19 6.49 -6.87 35.07
CA ALA A 19 5.19 -6.35 34.68
C ALA A 19 4.54 -7.40 33.77
N ALA A 20 3.45 -8.01 34.25
CA ALA A 20 2.60 -8.89 33.46
C ALA A 20 2.14 -8.09 32.22
N ALA A 21 2.58 -8.54 31.05
CA ALA A 21 2.08 -8.04 29.78
C ALA A 21 0.54 -8.27 29.76
N PRO A 22 -0.26 -7.25 29.44
CA PRO A 22 -1.70 -7.46 29.30
C PRO A 22 -1.93 -8.47 28.17
N ALA A 23 -2.75 -9.46 28.45
CA ALA A 23 -3.19 -10.46 27.49
C ALA A 23 -3.71 -9.76 26.21
N ARG A 24 -2.90 -9.81 25.15
CA ARG A 24 -3.36 -9.46 23.81
C ARG A 24 -4.32 -10.56 23.37
N ALA A 25 -5.47 -10.17 22.82
CA ALA A 25 -6.33 -11.06 22.07
C ALA A 25 -5.46 -11.77 21.03
N GLY A 26 -5.26 -13.08 21.20
CA GLY A 26 -4.63 -13.90 20.16
C GLY A 26 -5.52 -13.84 18.94
N SER A 27 -5.02 -13.27 17.85
CA SER A 27 -5.51 -13.65 16.53
C SER A 27 -5.34 -15.16 16.44
N GLY A 28 -6.44 -15.88 16.24
CA GLY A 28 -6.44 -17.32 16.02
C GLY A 28 -5.84 -17.64 14.65
N ASP A 29 -4.59 -17.26 14.45
CA ASP A 29 -3.84 -17.50 13.22
C ASP A 29 -3.52 -18.99 13.18
N ILE A 30 -4.33 -19.75 12.45
CA ILE A 30 -3.95 -21.09 12.01
C ILE A 30 -2.91 -20.86 10.92
N PRO A 31 -1.64 -21.28 11.09
CA PRO A 31 -0.69 -21.29 9.99
C PRO A 31 -1.26 -22.23 8.93
N VAL A 32 -1.66 -21.69 7.78
CA VAL A 32 -1.95 -22.53 6.61
C VAL A 32 -0.62 -23.17 6.24
N ALA A 33 -0.56 -24.50 6.29
CA ALA A 33 0.64 -25.26 5.95
C ALA A 33 1.13 -24.84 4.56
N THR A 34 2.21 -24.06 4.51
CA THR A 34 2.92 -23.73 3.27
C THR A 34 3.61 -25.00 2.80
N GLY A 35 3.24 -25.51 1.62
CA GLY A 35 3.89 -26.69 1.01
C GLY A 35 3.05 -27.96 0.92
N VAL A 36 1.75 -27.93 1.27
CA VAL A 36 0.84 -29.04 0.93
C VAL A 36 0.24 -28.77 -0.45
N GLU A 37 0.56 -29.61 -1.43
CA GLU A 37 -0.09 -29.59 -2.74
C GLU A 37 -1.53 -30.10 -2.58
N LEU A 38 -2.49 -29.16 -2.50
CA LEU A 38 -3.91 -29.48 -2.38
C LEU A 38 -4.48 -29.81 -3.77
N ARG A 39 -5.31 -30.86 -3.84
CA ARG A 39 -6.06 -31.19 -5.07
C ARG A 39 -7.07 -30.10 -5.45
N ILE A 40 -7.69 -29.47 -4.45
CA ILE A 40 -8.58 -28.30 -4.62
C ILE A 40 -8.14 -27.26 -3.60
N GLN A 41 -7.98 -26.02 -4.04
CA GLN A 41 -7.59 -24.89 -3.20
C GLN A 41 -8.86 -24.31 -2.53
N PRO A 42 -8.76 -23.77 -1.31
CA PRO A 42 -9.90 -23.11 -0.68
C PRO A 42 -10.51 -22.01 -1.58
N PRO A 43 -11.83 -21.80 -1.58
CA PRO A 43 -12.48 -20.72 -2.35
C PRO A 43 -12.10 -19.35 -1.79
N LEU A 44 -12.39 -18.26 -2.52
CA LEU A 44 -12.17 -16.90 -2.03
C LEU A 44 -13.49 -16.33 -1.48
N PRO A 45 -13.58 -15.96 -0.18
CA PRO A 45 -14.69 -15.19 0.35
C PRO A 45 -14.76 -13.79 -0.27
N VAL A 46 -15.95 -13.36 -0.74
CA VAL A 46 -16.13 -12.08 -1.44
C VAL A 46 -17.06 -11.13 -0.69
N TRP A 47 -18.25 -11.60 -0.30
CA TRP A 47 -19.24 -10.78 0.40
C TRP A 47 -20.06 -11.60 1.40
N PRO A 48 -20.38 -11.12 2.62
CA PRO A 48 -20.00 -9.82 3.21
C PRO A 48 -18.49 -9.60 3.31
N SER A 49 -18.03 -8.38 3.01
CA SER A 49 -16.60 -8.05 3.00
C SER A 49 -16.00 -7.94 4.40
N ASP A 50 -14.67 -8.15 4.51
CA ASP A 50 -13.99 -8.05 5.79
C ASP A 50 -14.10 -6.63 6.37
N TYR A 51 -14.57 -6.56 7.62
CA TYR A 51 -14.91 -5.36 8.39
C TYR A 51 -16.02 -4.47 7.82
N GLU A 52 -16.91 -5.01 6.99
CA GLU A 52 -18.11 -4.30 6.54
C GLU A 52 -19.26 -4.39 7.57
N THR A 53 -20.04 -3.32 7.69
CA THR A 53 -21.35 -3.37 8.35
C THR A 53 -22.47 -3.49 7.31
N ILE A 54 -23.39 -4.42 7.54
CA ILE A 54 -24.57 -4.66 6.71
C ILE A 54 -25.86 -4.51 7.53
N THR A 55 -26.93 -4.10 6.86
CA THR A 55 -28.29 -4.07 7.42
C THR A 55 -29.10 -5.31 7.05
N GLU A 56 -28.61 -6.11 6.10
CA GLU A 56 -29.25 -7.35 5.68
C GLU A 56 -29.09 -8.45 6.74
N ARG A 57 -30.17 -8.73 7.46
CA ARG A 57 -30.20 -9.73 8.54
C ARG A 57 -30.33 -11.17 8.06
N ARG A 58 -30.55 -11.39 6.75
CA ARG A 58 -30.50 -12.71 6.11
C ARG A 58 -29.48 -12.65 4.98
N PRO A 59 -28.18 -12.49 5.30
CA PRO A 59 -27.19 -12.20 4.29
C PRO A 59 -27.03 -13.36 3.31
N VAL A 60 -26.63 -12.99 2.11
CA VAL A 60 -26.20 -13.91 1.07
C VAL A 60 -24.68 -13.98 1.09
N PHE A 61 -24.09 -15.16 1.15
CA PHE A 61 -22.63 -15.32 1.09
C PHE A 61 -22.18 -15.53 -0.33
N ARG A 62 -21.27 -14.68 -0.83
CA ARG A 62 -20.70 -14.76 -2.16
C ARG A 62 -19.25 -15.19 -2.11
N LEU A 63 -18.87 -16.14 -2.96
CA LEU A 63 -17.53 -16.67 -3.11
C LEU A 63 -17.08 -16.65 -4.57
N ASN A 64 -15.78 -16.54 -4.81
CA ASN A 64 -15.19 -17.08 -6.03
C ASN A 64 -14.78 -18.53 -5.77
N GLY A 65 -15.48 -19.45 -6.41
CA GLY A 65 -15.29 -20.89 -6.27
C GLY A 65 -14.09 -21.42 -7.04
N ARG A 66 -14.07 -22.74 -7.22
CA ARG A 66 -13.04 -23.50 -7.96
C ARG A 66 -13.70 -24.37 -9.01
N TYR A 67 -13.08 -24.50 -10.17
CA TYR A 67 -13.63 -25.30 -11.27
C TYR A 67 -13.62 -26.80 -10.96
N GLU A 68 -12.73 -27.21 -10.07
CA GLU A 68 -12.52 -28.56 -9.61
C GLU A 68 -13.50 -28.96 -8.49
N ALA A 69 -14.25 -28.02 -7.93
CA ALA A 69 -15.14 -28.24 -6.80
C ALA A 69 -16.61 -28.43 -7.24
N THR A 70 -17.27 -29.45 -6.69
CA THR A 70 -18.70 -29.73 -6.90
C THR A 70 -19.57 -29.38 -5.68
N ALA A 71 -18.94 -29.12 -4.53
CA ALA A 71 -19.63 -28.75 -3.30
C ALA A 71 -18.98 -27.54 -2.61
N TYR A 72 -19.79 -26.74 -1.92
CA TYR A 72 -19.34 -25.60 -1.13
C TYR A 72 -20.04 -25.55 0.22
N ARG A 73 -19.33 -25.06 1.22
CA ARG A 73 -19.85 -24.87 2.58
C ARG A 73 -19.38 -23.55 3.15
N VAL A 74 -20.26 -22.85 3.84
CA VAL A 74 -19.94 -21.70 4.69
C VAL A 74 -20.18 -22.06 6.15
N GLU A 75 -19.25 -21.65 7.00
CA GLU A 75 -19.40 -21.66 8.45
C GLU A 75 -19.54 -20.21 8.95
N LEU A 76 -20.59 -19.94 9.72
CA LEU A 76 -20.87 -18.64 10.33
C LEU A 76 -20.86 -18.76 11.85
N ALA A 77 -20.13 -17.90 12.55
CA ALA A 77 -20.00 -17.93 14.01
C ALA A 77 -19.96 -16.51 14.63
N ARG A 78 -20.18 -16.46 15.95
CA ARG A 78 -19.97 -15.26 16.79
C ARG A 78 -18.56 -15.18 17.38
N ASP A 79 -17.76 -16.23 17.19
CA ASP A 79 -16.40 -16.37 17.70
C ASP A 79 -15.47 -16.84 16.56
N ALA A 80 -14.31 -16.20 16.43
CA ALA A 80 -13.31 -16.50 15.41
C ALA A 80 -12.67 -17.89 15.55
N ALA A 81 -12.86 -18.58 16.68
CA ALA A 81 -12.47 -19.98 16.89
C ALA A 81 -13.45 -21.00 16.28
N PHE A 82 -14.65 -20.56 15.86
CA PHE A 82 -15.71 -21.41 15.30
C PHE A 82 -16.03 -22.68 16.12
N PRO A 83 -16.32 -22.60 17.43
CA PRO A 83 -16.55 -23.79 18.27
C PRO A 83 -17.86 -24.52 17.95
N SER A 84 -18.87 -23.82 17.44
CA SER A 84 -20.17 -24.38 17.02
C SER A 84 -20.81 -23.48 15.95
N PRO A 85 -20.27 -23.49 14.72
CA PRO A 85 -20.72 -22.61 13.67
C PRO A 85 -22.06 -23.06 13.09
N ILE A 86 -22.83 -22.10 12.58
CA ILE A 86 -23.96 -22.39 11.69
C ILE A 86 -23.39 -22.83 10.35
N ILE A 87 -23.83 -23.99 9.87
CA ILE A 87 -23.40 -24.57 8.60
C ILE A 87 -24.40 -24.22 7.50
N ILE A 88 -23.89 -23.70 6.39
CA ILE A 88 -24.66 -23.35 5.20
C ILE A 88 -24.04 -24.09 4.01
N SER A 89 -24.80 -24.94 3.34
CA SER A 89 -24.29 -25.79 2.24
C SER A 89 -25.16 -25.78 0.98
N ASP A 90 -26.29 -25.07 0.99
CA ASP A 90 -27.12 -24.88 -0.21
C ASP A 90 -26.47 -23.82 -1.09
N ALA A 91 -25.60 -24.30 -2.00
CA ALA A 91 -24.77 -23.47 -2.84
C ALA A 91 -25.27 -23.46 -4.28
N GLN A 92 -25.34 -22.27 -4.86
CA GLN A 92 -25.73 -22.05 -6.26
C GLN A 92 -24.59 -21.40 -7.03
N VAL A 93 -24.22 -21.99 -8.16
CA VAL A 93 -23.31 -21.35 -9.11
C VAL A 93 -24.12 -20.38 -9.96
N THR A 94 -23.98 -19.08 -9.71
CA THR A 94 -24.80 -18.05 -10.38
C THR A 94 -24.14 -17.49 -11.63
N GLU A 95 -22.83 -17.68 -11.79
CA GLU A 95 -22.09 -17.18 -12.95
C GLU A 95 -20.84 -18.02 -13.23
N ASN A 96 -20.55 -18.26 -14.51
CA ASN A 96 -19.37 -19.01 -14.94
C ASN A 96 -18.79 -18.44 -16.24
N THR A 97 -17.85 -17.50 -16.11
CA THR A 97 -17.24 -16.75 -17.23
C THR A 97 -15.86 -17.27 -17.65
N GLY A 98 -15.44 -18.43 -17.16
CA GLY A 98 -14.10 -18.97 -17.39
C GLY A 98 -12.98 -18.40 -16.50
N ILE A 99 -13.28 -17.46 -15.57
CA ILE A 99 -12.30 -16.92 -14.61
C ILE A 99 -12.31 -17.71 -13.29
N ALA A 100 -13.41 -17.60 -12.57
CA ALA A 100 -13.76 -18.43 -11.41
C ALA A 100 -15.29 -18.48 -11.36
N PRO A 101 -15.90 -19.64 -11.00
CA PRO A 101 -17.33 -19.70 -10.81
C PRO A 101 -17.73 -18.81 -9.63
N VAL A 102 -18.82 -18.05 -9.79
CA VAL A 102 -19.42 -17.30 -8.68
C VAL A 102 -20.36 -18.24 -7.97
N VAL A 103 -20.11 -18.44 -6.67
CA VAL A 103 -20.95 -19.28 -5.82
C VAL A 103 -21.66 -18.41 -4.80
N VAL A 104 -22.94 -18.67 -4.63
CA VAL A 104 -23.82 -17.97 -3.71
C VAL A 104 -24.46 -18.97 -2.74
N LEU A 105 -24.43 -18.65 -1.45
CA LEU A 105 -25.10 -19.42 -0.40
C LEU A 105 -26.00 -18.48 0.42
N SER A 106 -27.31 -18.68 0.37
CA SER A 106 -28.27 -17.87 1.13
C SER A 106 -28.38 -18.37 2.57
N TYR A 107 -28.32 -17.47 3.55
CA TYR A 107 -28.47 -17.84 4.96
C TYR A 107 -29.92 -18.30 5.27
N PRO A 108 -30.14 -19.56 5.69
CA PRO A 108 -31.50 -20.11 5.85
C PRO A 108 -32.11 -19.88 7.24
N GLY A 109 -31.29 -19.51 8.24
CA GLY A 109 -31.71 -19.41 9.65
C GLY A 109 -32.52 -18.16 9.97
N GLU A 110 -32.95 -18.01 11.23
CA GLU A 110 -33.64 -16.79 11.70
C GLU A 110 -32.76 -15.54 11.54
N PRO A 111 -33.36 -14.34 11.32
CA PRO A 111 -32.62 -13.12 11.03
C PRO A 111 -31.52 -12.88 12.06
N LEU A 112 -30.31 -12.61 11.58
CA LEU A 112 -29.17 -12.30 12.41
C LEU A 112 -29.46 -11.09 13.29
N THR A 113 -29.07 -11.19 14.56
CA THR A 113 -29.16 -10.09 15.52
C THR A 113 -27.98 -9.16 15.38
N ASP A 114 -28.11 -7.94 15.88
CA ASP A 114 -27.02 -6.96 15.81
C ASP A 114 -25.73 -7.49 16.45
N GLY A 115 -24.59 -7.09 15.91
CA GLY A 115 -23.26 -7.39 16.44
C GLY A 115 -22.32 -8.02 15.41
N GLN A 116 -21.17 -8.45 15.92
CA GLN A 116 -20.07 -9.00 15.12
C GLN A 116 -20.28 -10.47 14.76
N TYR A 117 -19.87 -10.83 13.55
CA TYR A 117 -19.89 -12.19 13.02
C TYR A 117 -18.59 -12.50 12.29
N TYR A 118 -18.25 -13.79 12.25
CA TYR A 118 -17.12 -14.36 11.54
C TYR A 118 -17.62 -15.42 10.60
N TRP A 119 -17.11 -15.44 9.37
CA TRP A 119 -17.46 -16.48 8.42
C TRP A 119 -16.26 -16.95 7.62
N ARG A 120 -16.25 -18.24 7.29
CA ARG A 120 -15.21 -18.89 6.47
C ARG A 120 -15.85 -19.87 5.51
N ALA A 121 -15.16 -20.14 4.42
CA ALA A 121 -15.69 -20.93 3.32
C ALA A 121 -14.79 -22.13 2.99
N PHE A 122 -15.42 -23.17 2.45
CA PHE A 122 -14.79 -24.42 2.06
C PHE A 122 -15.28 -24.81 0.66
N ALA A 123 -14.41 -25.48 -0.08
CA ALA A 123 -14.77 -26.19 -1.30
C ALA A 123 -14.63 -27.70 -1.06
N GLY A 124 -15.30 -28.50 -1.88
CA GLY A 124 -15.24 -29.95 -1.81
C GLY A 124 -15.67 -30.60 -3.11
N ASP A 125 -15.66 -31.93 -3.11
CA ASP A 125 -16.09 -32.73 -4.25
C ASP A 125 -17.00 -33.90 -3.85
N ASP A 126 -17.56 -34.58 -4.85
CA ASP A 126 -18.48 -35.70 -4.68
C ASP A 126 -17.81 -36.96 -4.08
N THR A 127 -16.48 -36.95 -3.92
CA THR A 127 -15.74 -38.04 -3.26
C THR A 127 -15.69 -37.88 -1.74
N GLY A 128 -16.24 -36.78 -1.22
CA GLY A 128 -16.21 -36.44 0.20
C GLY A 128 -14.97 -35.65 0.63
N PHE A 129 -14.13 -35.20 -0.32
CA PHE A 129 -13.02 -34.30 -0.01
C PHE A 129 -13.55 -32.92 0.38
N THR A 130 -12.91 -32.28 1.36
CA THR A 130 -13.17 -30.89 1.73
C THR A 130 -11.83 -30.18 1.93
N THR A 131 -11.70 -28.97 1.38
CA THR A 131 -10.50 -28.15 1.56
C THR A 131 -10.30 -27.78 3.03
N PRO A 132 -9.09 -27.36 3.44
CA PRO A 132 -8.96 -26.48 4.59
C PRO A 132 -9.87 -25.25 4.43
N ALA A 133 -10.19 -24.59 5.54
CA ALA A 133 -10.94 -23.34 5.47
C ALA A 133 -10.16 -22.28 4.69
N ALA A 134 -10.87 -21.51 3.86
CA ALA A 134 -10.39 -20.21 3.44
C ALA A 134 -10.19 -19.30 4.67
N ASN A 135 -9.43 -18.22 4.51
CA ASN A 135 -9.31 -17.25 5.59
C ASN A 135 -10.70 -16.71 5.97
N TYR A 136 -10.90 -16.44 7.25
CA TYR A 136 -12.19 -15.97 7.73
C TYR A 136 -12.31 -14.45 7.58
N HIS A 137 -13.50 -14.03 7.17
CA HIS A 137 -13.91 -12.64 7.16
C HIS A 137 -14.72 -12.30 8.40
N THR A 138 -14.55 -11.08 8.88
CA THR A 138 -15.32 -10.48 9.97
C THR A 138 -16.31 -9.50 9.36
N PHE A 139 -17.56 -9.47 9.82
CA PHE A 139 -18.51 -8.42 9.42
C PHE A 139 -19.45 -8.10 10.58
N PHE A 140 -20.22 -7.03 10.44
CA PHE A 140 -21.15 -6.56 11.46
C PHE A 140 -22.56 -6.50 10.89
N VAL A 141 -23.54 -6.95 11.67
CA VAL A 141 -24.96 -6.75 11.38
C VAL A 141 -25.45 -5.63 12.31
N ALA A 142 -26.18 -4.66 11.76
CA ALA A 142 -26.77 -3.58 12.53
C ALA A 142 -28.19 -3.27 12.05
N SER A 143 -29.09 -2.96 12.98
CA SER A 143 -30.46 -2.50 12.72
C SER A 143 -30.51 -1.16 11.97
N THR A 144 -29.48 -0.33 12.16
CA THR A 144 -29.31 0.96 11.49
C THR A 144 -28.00 0.94 10.73
N ASP A 145 -27.97 1.59 9.57
CA ASP A 145 -26.76 1.66 8.76
C ASP A 145 -25.77 2.67 9.36
N VAL A 146 -25.06 2.26 10.41
CA VAL A 146 -24.05 3.07 11.11
C VAL A 146 -22.86 3.47 10.22
N ASP A 147 -22.73 2.80 9.08
CA ASP A 147 -21.69 3.01 8.09
C ASP A 147 -22.21 3.85 6.89
N GLU A 148 -23.43 4.38 6.93
CA GLU A 148 -23.97 5.26 5.89
C GLU A 148 -23.07 6.50 5.69
N ILE A 149 -22.84 6.86 4.42
CA ILE A 149 -22.10 8.08 4.10
C ILE A 149 -23.06 9.27 4.12
N ALA A 150 -22.93 10.11 5.14
CA ALA A 150 -23.70 11.33 5.24
C ALA A 150 -23.45 12.24 4.03
N VAL A 151 -24.51 12.53 3.29
CA VAL A 151 -24.47 13.49 2.19
C VAL A 151 -24.59 14.90 2.78
N PRO A 152 -23.68 15.83 2.44
CA PRO A 152 -23.75 17.19 2.95
C PRO A 152 -25.01 17.89 2.42
N ALA A 153 -25.70 18.62 3.31
CA ALA A 153 -26.92 19.34 2.97
C ALA A 153 -26.67 20.52 2.00
N GLU A 154 -25.46 21.07 2.00
CA GLU A 154 -25.02 22.13 1.09
C GLU A 154 -23.72 21.72 0.40
N ILE A 155 -23.65 21.97 -0.91
CA ILE A 155 -22.46 21.70 -1.72
C ILE A 155 -21.55 22.93 -1.67
N VAL A 156 -20.48 22.84 -0.89
CA VAL A 156 -19.48 23.91 -0.74
C VAL A 156 -18.13 23.42 -1.25
N HIS A 157 -17.52 24.20 -2.13
CA HIS A 157 -16.17 24.00 -2.65
C HIS A 157 -15.29 25.24 -2.44
N PRO A 158 -13.97 25.08 -2.25
CA PRO A 158 -13.25 23.82 -2.11
C PRO A 158 -13.48 23.13 -0.75
N ARG A 159 -13.37 21.80 -0.72
CA ARG A 159 -13.55 20.97 0.50
C ARG A 159 -12.51 19.86 0.70
N LEU A 160 -11.78 19.45 -0.33
CA LEU A 160 -10.89 18.27 -0.26
C LEU A 160 -9.51 18.57 0.33
N LEU A 161 -9.03 19.81 0.23
CA LEU A 161 -7.66 20.20 0.61
C LEU A 161 -7.65 21.32 1.65
N LEU A 162 -8.21 22.47 1.26
CA LEU A 162 -8.23 23.69 2.04
C LEU A 162 -9.54 24.41 1.69
N ARG A 163 -10.40 24.65 2.68
CA ARG A 163 -11.66 25.37 2.47
C ARG A 163 -11.43 26.88 2.30
N ALA A 164 -12.43 27.57 1.75
CA ALA A 164 -12.39 29.02 1.55
C ALA A 164 -12.11 29.80 2.85
N ASP A 165 -12.71 29.39 3.97
CA ASP A 165 -12.52 29.97 5.30
C ASP A 165 -11.12 29.69 5.90
N GLU A 166 -10.47 28.62 5.45
CA GLU A 166 -9.12 28.22 5.91
C GLU A 166 -7.98 28.97 5.18
N ARG A 167 -8.28 29.64 4.05
CA ARG A 167 -7.28 30.25 3.16
C ARG A 167 -6.39 31.28 3.84
N GLU A 168 -6.99 32.24 4.55
CA GLU A 168 -6.20 33.29 5.22
C GLU A 168 -5.41 32.72 6.41
N GLY A 169 -5.92 31.66 7.05
CA GLY A 169 -5.19 30.92 8.08
C GLY A 169 -3.93 30.26 7.54
N PHE A 170 -4.02 29.64 6.36
CA PHE A 170 -2.86 29.09 5.66
C PHE A 170 -1.85 30.18 5.33
N ARG A 171 -2.25 31.31 4.72
CA ARG A 171 -1.35 32.44 4.41
C ARG A 171 -0.60 32.97 5.63
N ARG A 172 -1.28 33.09 6.78
CA ARG A 172 -0.62 33.47 8.05
C ARG A 172 0.40 32.46 8.53
N ARG A 173 0.15 31.15 8.36
CA ARG A 173 1.14 30.10 8.65
C ARG A 173 2.36 30.23 7.74
N VAL A 174 2.16 30.47 6.44
CA VAL A 174 3.26 30.69 5.48
C VAL A 174 4.14 31.86 5.95
N GLY A 175 3.55 32.97 6.39
CA GLY A 175 4.32 34.14 6.87
C GLY A 175 5.08 33.95 8.19
N ARG A 176 4.90 32.83 8.90
CA ARG A 176 5.54 32.57 10.21
C ARG A 176 6.53 31.41 10.19
N SER A 177 6.37 30.45 9.29
CA SER A 177 7.20 29.25 9.22
C SER A 177 8.19 29.35 8.08
N VAL A 178 9.49 29.24 8.39
CA VAL A 178 10.57 29.26 7.39
C VAL A 178 10.44 28.07 6.42
N ARG A 179 10.09 26.88 6.94
CA ARG A 179 9.91 25.66 6.15
C ARG A 179 8.72 25.80 5.21
N LEU A 180 7.58 26.27 5.73
CA LEU A 180 6.36 26.44 4.93
C LEU A 180 6.50 27.57 3.90
N ALA A 181 7.17 28.68 4.25
CA ALA A 181 7.47 29.77 3.33
C ALA A 181 8.30 29.30 2.13
N ALA A 182 9.40 28.59 2.38
CA ALA A 182 10.25 28.06 1.33
C ALA A 182 9.51 27.04 0.44
N GLY A 183 8.76 26.12 1.04
CA GLY A 183 7.98 25.13 0.30
C GLY A 183 6.85 25.75 -0.54
N PHE A 184 6.15 26.77 0.00
CA PHE A 184 5.13 27.48 -0.77
C PHE A 184 5.74 28.29 -1.91
N GLN A 185 6.89 28.95 -1.70
CA GLN A 185 7.61 29.64 -2.77
C GLN A 185 8.04 28.67 -3.89
N TYR A 186 8.52 27.48 -3.53
CA TYR A 186 8.83 26.42 -4.50
C TYR A 186 7.59 26.06 -5.35
N LEU A 187 6.43 25.88 -4.72
CA LEU A 187 5.19 25.61 -5.46
C LEU A 187 4.74 26.77 -6.33
N GLN A 188 4.87 28.02 -5.86
CA GLN A 188 4.55 29.20 -6.66
C GLN A 188 5.42 29.25 -7.93
N ASN A 189 6.72 28.99 -7.79
CA ASN A 189 7.64 28.93 -8.94
C ASN A 189 7.24 27.81 -9.91
N ALA A 190 6.94 26.61 -9.41
CA ALA A 190 6.50 25.48 -10.21
C ALA A 190 5.17 25.76 -10.94
N ALA A 191 4.22 26.43 -10.29
CA ALA A 191 2.94 26.83 -10.89
C ALA A 191 3.13 27.92 -11.95
N ASN A 192 3.92 28.96 -11.67
CA ASN A 192 4.21 30.04 -12.61
C ASN A 192 4.93 29.54 -13.87
N GLY A 193 5.81 28.55 -13.73
CA GLY A 193 6.46 27.89 -14.87
C GLY A 193 5.49 27.24 -15.86
N MET A 194 4.25 26.94 -15.44
CA MET A 194 3.23 26.32 -16.29
C MET A 194 2.40 27.32 -17.09
N LEU A 195 2.50 28.64 -16.84
CA LEU A 195 1.67 29.64 -17.54
C LEU A 195 1.78 29.54 -19.07
N ASN A 196 2.96 29.20 -19.59
CA ASN A 196 3.23 29.07 -21.02
C ASN A 196 3.29 27.61 -21.51
N ALA A 197 3.15 26.62 -20.63
CA ALA A 197 3.24 25.21 -21.00
C ALA A 197 1.96 24.75 -21.70
N LYS A 198 2.05 24.06 -22.83
CA LYS A 198 0.88 23.40 -23.45
C LYS A 198 0.52 22.16 -22.61
N PRO A 199 -0.72 22.04 -22.09
CA PRO A 199 -1.15 20.80 -21.43
C PRO A 199 -1.13 19.65 -22.44
N PRO A 200 -0.60 18.47 -22.09
CA PRO A 200 -0.60 17.33 -23.00
C PRO A 200 -2.04 16.94 -23.31
N ASP A 201 -2.33 16.71 -24.59
CA ASP A 201 -3.63 16.26 -25.08
C ASP A 201 -3.62 14.75 -25.37
N GLU A 202 -4.80 14.20 -25.68
CA GLU A 202 -4.91 12.75 -25.90
C GLU A 202 -4.17 12.27 -27.14
N ALA A 203 -4.01 13.12 -28.16
CA ALA A 203 -3.21 12.78 -29.34
C ALA A 203 -1.76 12.49 -28.94
N TYR A 204 -1.17 13.31 -28.07
CA TYR A 204 0.14 13.01 -27.49
C TYR A 204 0.13 11.73 -26.63
N ALA A 205 -0.92 11.50 -25.85
CA ALA A 205 -1.05 10.31 -25.00
C ALA A 205 -1.08 9.00 -25.82
N ARG A 206 -1.81 8.98 -26.95
CA ARG A 206 -1.95 7.83 -27.84
C ARG A 206 -0.70 7.53 -28.68
N ALA A 207 0.16 8.53 -28.90
CA ALA A 207 1.37 8.37 -29.71
C ALA A 207 2.48 7.56 -29.01
N GLY A 208 2.34 7.25 -27.71
CA GLY A 208 3.33 6.46 -26.98
C GLY A 208 3.20 4.96 -27.21
N GLU A 209 4.29 4.24 -27.04
CA GLU A 209 4.36 2.78 -27.18
C GLU A 209 4.11 2.05 -25.86
N GLY A 210 3.87 0.74 -25.93
CA GLY A 210 3.66 -0.13 -24.77
C GLY A 210 2.29 0.01 -24.11
N GLN A 211 2.06 -0.73 -23.02
CA GLN A 211 0.72 -0.90 -22.45
C GLN A 211 0.06 0.41 -21.99
N HIS A 212 0.86 1.31 -21.44
CA HIS A 212 0.40 2.61 -20.97
C HIS A 212 0.38 3.67 -22.07
N GLY A 213 1.04 3.46 -23.21
CA GLY A 213 1.41 4.55 -24.12
C GLY A 213 2.05 5.73 -23.37
N ASN A 214 1.76 6.96 -23.80
CA ASN A 214 2.15 8.17 -23.07
C ASN A 214 1.11 8.56 -21.99
N TYR A 215 0.06 7.76 -21.75
CA TYR A 215 -0.97 8.11 -20.77
C TYR A 215 -0.42 8.20 -19.34
N SER A 216 0.50 7.30 -18.96
CA SER A 216 1.14 7.37 -17.64
C SER A 216 1.96 8.65 -17.44
N THR A 217 2.68 9.08 -18.49
CA THR A 217 3.42 10.35 -18.52
C THR A 217 2.48 11.54 -18.39
N CYS A 218 1.40 11.58 -19.19
CA CYS A 218 0.38 12.62 -19.12
C CYS A 218 -0.27 12.70 -17.74
N ALA A 219 -0.68 11.56 -17.19
CA ALA A 219 -1.34 11.48 -15.89
C ALA A 219 -0.41 11.94 -14.76
N THR A 220 0.87 11.56 -14.80
CA THR A 220 1.90 12.05 -13.88
C THR A 220 2.07 13.57 -13.98
N TRP A 221 2.09 14.10 -15.21
CA TRP A 221 2.18 15.54 -15.47
C TRP A 221 0.97 16.28 -14.89
N TYR A 222 -0.26 15.85 -15.18
CA TYR A 222 -1.47 16.48 -14.64
C TYR A 222 -1.50 16.40 -13.11
N ARG A 223 -1.23 15.24 -12.53
CA ARG A 223 -1.21 15.06 -11.06
C ARG A 223 -0.25 16.02 -10.36
N ARG A 224 0.91 16.32 -10.96
CA ARG A 224 1.88 17.27 -10.42
C ARG A 224 1.46 18.72 -10.70
N HIS A 225 1.20 19.07 -11.96
CA HIS A 225 1.12 20.46 -12.39
C HIS A 225 -0.27 21.07 -12.21
N LEU A 226 -1.36 20.33 -12.49
CA LEU A 226 -2.72 20.86 -12.34
C LEU A 226 -3.00 21.22 -10.88
N LEU A 227 -2.61 20.33 -9.95
CA LEU A 227 -2.77 20.56 -8.52
C LEU A 227 -1.93 21.76 -8.05
N ASN A 228 -0.68 21.88 -8.47
CA ASN A 228 0.17 23.02 -8.12
C ASN A 228 -0.42 24.35 -8.62
N VAL A 229 -0.89 24.39 -9.88
CA VAL A 229 -1.51 25.58 -10.49
C VAL A 229 -2.81 25.93 -9.79
N ALA A 230 -3.73 24.97 -9.63
CA ALA A 230 -5.03 25.19 -9.00
C ALA A 230 -4.90 25.64 -7.54
N PHE A 231 -4.00 25.01 -6.77
CA PHE A 231 -3.77 25.38 -5.37
C PHE A 231 -3.15 26.76 -5.25
N THR A 232 -2.14 27.07 -6.07
CA THR A 232 -1.50 28.39 -6.06
C THR A 232 -2.49 29.47 -6.47
N ALA A 233 -3.29 29.23 -7.52
CA ALA A 233 -4.36 30.13 -7.94
C ALA A 233 -5.36 30.40 -6.81
N PHE A 234 -5.84 29.35 -6.15
CA PHE A 234 -6.79 29.48 -5.03
C PHE A 234 -6.20 30.25 -3.84
N VAL A 235 -4.97 29.92 -3.43
CA VAL A 235 -4.31 30.54 -2.28
C VAL A 235 -3.91 31.98 -2.59
N THR A 236 -3.49 32.33 -3.80
CA THR A 236 -3.01 33.69 -4.12
C THR A 236 -4.10 34.61 -4.64
N GLY A 237 -5.12 34.06 -5.32
CA GLY A 237 -6.09 34.82 -6.09
C GLY A 237 -5.57 35.25 -7.46
N ASP A 238 -4.48 34.66 -7.98
CA ASP A 238 -3.95 34.99 -9.31
C ASP A 238 -4.89 34.49 -10.43
N ASP A 239 -5.50 35.43 -11.15
CA ASP A 239 -6.44 35.13 -12.23
C ASP A 239 -5.75 34.51 -13.47
N ARG A 240 -4.45 34.73 -13.69
CA ARG A 240 -3.69 34.10 -14.80
C ARG A 240 -3.52 32.61 -14.53
N LEU A 241 -3.12 32.25 -13.31
CA LEU A 241 -3.04 30.86 -12.88
C LEU A 241 -4.42 30.19 -12.83
N THR A 242 -5.46 30.94 -12.45
CA THR A 242 -6.85 30.47 -12.53
C THR A 242 -7.21 30.08 -13.96
N ALA A 243 -7.00 30.99 -14.93
CA ALA A 243 -7.26 30.71 -16.34
C ALA A 243 -6.47 29.51 -16.84
N LYS A 244 -5.18 29.40 -16.46
CA LYS A 244 -4.34 28.25 -16.82
C LYS A 244 -4.83 26.94 -16.22
N GLY A 245 -5.25 26.95 -14.96
CA GLY A 245 -5.82 25.78 -14.30
C GLY A 245 -7.10 25.31 -14.98
N VAL A 246 -7.98 26.24 -15.39
CA VAL A 246 -9.20 25.92 -16.16
C VAL A 246 -8.85 25.33 -17.52
N GLU A 247 -7.88 25.89 -18.25
CA GLU A 247 -7.38 25.32 -19.51
C GLU A 247 -6.92 23.88 -19.33
N MET A 248 -6.01 23.63 -18.38
CA MET A 248 -5.49 22.29 -18.07
C MET A 248 -6.59 21.30 -17.70
N LEU A 249 -7.53 21.72 -16.84
CA LEU A 249 -8.66 20.90 -16.41
C LEU A 249 -9.56 20.54 -17.60
N MET A 250 -9.89 21.50 -18.46
CA MET A 250 -10.73 21.26 -19.63
C MET A 250 -10.04 20.37 -20.68
N THR A 251 -8.72 20.51 -20.87
CA THR A 251 -7.94 19.64 -21.76
C THR A 251 -7.95 18.20 -21.24
N ALA A 252 -7.70 17.99 -19.94
CA ALA A 252 -7.79 16.67 -19.32
C ALA A 252 -9.19 16.03 -19.48
N CYS A 253 -10.26 16.80 -19.29
CA CYS A 253 -11.63 16.33 -19.46
C CYS A 253 -12.02 16.08 -20.93
N ALA A 254 -11.27 16.61 -21.90
CA ALA A 254 -11.53 16.41 -23.33
C ALA A 254 -11.05 15.07 -23.87
N TYR A 255 -10.17 14.36 -23.15
CA TYR A 255 -9.76 13.00 -23.49
C TYR A 255 -10.99 12.10 -23.60
N GLU A 256 -11.08 11.22 -24.59
CA GLU A 256 -12.10 10.18 -24.68
C GLU A 256 -12.02 9.24 -23.47
N ARG A 257 -10.80 8.87 -23.08
CA ARG A 257 -10.52 7.99 -21.93
C ARG A 257 -9.22 8.37 -21.21
N TRP A 258 -9.08 7.91 -19.97
CA TRP A 258 -7.84 8.05 -19.18
C TRP A 258 -7.14 6.71 -19.01
N LEU A 259 -6.93 5.99 -20.11
CA LEU A 259 -6.39 4.64 -20.11
C LEU A 259 -5.48 4.39 -21.32
N GLY A 260 -4.36 3.73 -21.07
CA GLY A 260 -3.42 3.28 -22.09
C GLY A 260 -4.03 2.28 -23.09
N PRO A 261 -3.52 2.25 -24.33
CA PRO A 261 -4.20 1.59 -25.44
C PRO A 261 -4.11 0.07 -25.48
N LEU A 262 -3.22 -0.57 -24.73
CA LEU A 262 -3.21 -2.05 -24.69
C LEU A 262 -4.13 -2.61 -23.63
N PHE A 263 -4.45 -1.86 -22.56
CA PHE A 263 -5.29 -2.35 -21.46
C PHE A 263 -6.68 -2.77 -21.93
N ASP A 264 -7.24 -2.06 -22.89
CA ASP A 264 -8.56 -2.36 -23.44
C ASP A 264 -8.54 -3.31 -24.65
N ASP A 265 -7.36 -3.80 -25.05
CA ASP A 265 -7.21 -4.71 -26.18
C ASP A 265 -7.41 -6.17 -25.72
N PRO A 266 -8.47 -6.87 -26.17
CA PRO A 266 -8.74 -8.25 -25.79
C PRO A 266 -7.67 -9.25 -26.25
N ARG A 267 -6.78 -8.85 -27.18
CA ARG A 267 -5.61 -9.66 -27.56
C ARG A 267 -4.53 -9.64 -26.47
N HIS A 268 -4.55 -8.62 -25.60
CA HIS A 268 -3.57 -8.41 -24.55
C HIS A 268 -4.12 -8.63 -23.13
N PHE A 269 -5.41 -8.36 -22.89
CA PHE A 269 -6.05 -8.54 -21.58
C PHE A 269 -7.43 -9.19 -21.74
N ASP A 270 -7.70 -10.27 -21.01
CA ASP A 270 -8.98 -10.98 -21.07
C ASP A 270 -9.57 -11.30 -19.67
N PRO A 271 -10.64 -10.60 -19.24
CA PRO A 271 -11.26 -9.45 -19.91
C PRO A 271 -10.37 -8.21 -20.02
N PRO A 272 -10.68 -7.32 -20.98
CA PRO A 272 -10.05 -6.01 -21.08
C PRO A 272 -10.18 -5.19 -19.79
N TRP A 273 -9.12 -4.45 -19.46
CA TRP A 273 -9.11 -3.48 -18.36
C TRP A 273 -9.70 -2.16 -18.85
N ASN A 274 -10.44 -1.47 -17.97
CA ASN A 274 -11.08 -0.18 -18.21
C ASN A 274 -10.50 0.91 -17.30
N ALA A 275 -9.69 0.54 -16.31
CA ALA A 275 -8.99 1.46 -15.42
C ALA A 275 -7.63 0.93 -14.96
N ALA A 276 -6.62 1.78 -14.98
CA ALA A 276 -5.28 1.49 -14.49
C ALA A 276 -4.69 2.68 -13.72
N LEU A 277 -3.37 2.69 -13.50
CA LEU A 277 -2.69 3.74 -12.73
C LEU A 277 -2.86 5.13 -13.35
N GLU A 278 -2.83 5.25 -14.69
CA GLU A 278 -3.10 6.52 -15.38
C GLU A 278 -4.52 7.04 -15.11
N THR A 279 -5.51 6.14 -15.05
CA THR A 279 -6.90 6.48 -14.72
C THR A 279 -7.01 7.02 -13.31
N ALA A 280 -6.32 6.37 -12.35
CA ALA A 280 -6.26 6.77 -10.95
C ALA A 280 -5.61 8.16 -10.79
N MET A 281 -4.44 8.36 -11.40
CA MET A 281 -3.71 9.64 -11.35
C MET A 281 -4.51 10.78 -11.97
N MET A 282 -5.13 10.57 -13.14
CA MET A 282 -6.00 11.56 -13.79
C MET A 282 -7.22 11.88 -12.94
N THR A 283 -7.88 10.87 -12.36
CA THR A 283 -9.04 11.06 -11.49
C THR A 283 -8.69 11.95 -10.30
N THR A 284 -7.57 11.68 -9.61
CA THR A 284 -7.10 12.51 -8.49
C THR A 284 -6.78 13.95 -8.95
N ALA A 285 -6.11 14.11 -10.09
CA ALA A 285 -5.74 15.43 -10.63
C ALA A 285 -6.99 16.27 -10.97
N VAL A 286 -7.94 15.69 -11.70
CA VAL A 286 -9.17 16.35 -12.12
C VAL A 286 -10.07 16.64 -10.92
N ALA A 287 -10.20 15.71 -9.96
CA ALA A 287 -11.01 15.91 -8.76
C ALA A 287 -10.50 17.06 -7.88
N THR A 288 -9.19 17.12 -7.64
CA THR A 288 -8.60 18.20 -6.83
C THR A 288 -8.56 19.55 -7.58
N GLY A 289 -8.34 19.52 -8.90
CA GLY A 289 -8.46 20.71 -9.74
C GLY A 289 -9.88 21.26 -9.78
N TYR A 290 -10.88 20.39 -9.94
CA TYR A 290 -12.30 20.72 -9.89
C TYR A 290 -12.66 21.40 -8.58
N ASP A 291 -12.30 20.78 -7.45
CA ASP A 291 -12.61 21.28 -6.11
C ASP A 291 -12.05 22.69 -5.88
N LEU A 292 -10.78 22.92 -6.21
CA LEU A 292 -10.11 24.21 -6.00
C LEU A 292 -10.57 25.31 -6.98
N LEU A 293 -10.87 24.95 -8.23
CA LEU A 293 -11.27 25.91 -9.27
C LEU A 293 -12.79 26.08 -9.37
N TYR A 294 -13.58 25.29 -8.65
CA TYR A 294 -15.04 25.25 -8.70
C TYR A 294 -15.70 26.64 -8.74
N PRO A 295 -15.33 27.63 -7.89
CA PRO A 295 -15.98 28.94 -7.89
C PRO A 295 -15.75 29.74 -9.19
N LYS A 296 -14.73 29.38 -9.97
CA LYS A 296 -14.31 30.04 -11.21
C LYS A 296 -14.79 29.31 -12.48
N LEU A 297 -15.36 28.10 -12.33
CA LEU A 297 -15.92 27.33 -13.44
C LEU A 297 -17.34 27.77 -13.78
N THR A 298 -17.67 27.84 -15.06
CA THR A 298 -19.05 28.01 -15.54
C THR A 298 -19.87 26.74 -15.28
N PRO A 299 -21.22 26.82 -15.25
CA PRO A 299 -22.07 25.64 -15.08
C PRO A 299 -21.76 24.51 -16.08
N ARG A 300 -21.56 24.86 -17.36
CA ARG A 300 -21.21 23.90 -18.42
C ARG A 300 -19.83 23.26 -18.19
N GLN A 301 -18.86 24.03 -17.72
CA GLN A 301 -17.55 23.47 -17.36
C GLN A 301 -17.68 22.51 -16.18
N ARG A 302 -18.47 22.84 -15.16
CA ARG A 302 -18.69 21.94 -14.02
C ARG A 302 -19.33 20.63 -14.46
N GLU A 303 -20.38 20.71 -15.27
CA GLU A 303 -21.03 19.53 -15.85
C GLU A 303 -20.03 18.64 -16.61
N LYS A 304 -19.22 19.21 -17.50
CA LYS A 304 -18.20 18.47 -18.25
C LYS A 304 -17.17 17.77 -17.34
N VAL A 305 -16.79 18.40 -16.22
CA VAL A 305 -15.87 17.77 -15.26
C VAL A 305 -16.55 16.63 -14.51
N ARG A 306 -17.80 16.81 -14.06
CA ARG A 306 -18.56 15.75 -13.39
C ARG A 306 -18.72 14.53 -14.29
N GLU A 307 -19.14 14.72 -15.55
CA GLU A 307 -19.25 13.64 -16.54
C GLU A 307 -17.93 12.91 -16.77
N ALA A 308 -16.83 13.66 -16.90
CA ALA A 308 -15.51 13.07 -17.08
C ALA A 308 -15.08 12.26 -15.86
N LEU A 309 -15.25 12.80 -14.65
CA LEU A 309 -14.93 12.08 -13.41
C LEU A 309 -15.74 10.80 -13.27
N VAL A 310 -17.06 10.84 -13.51
CA VAL A 310 -17.94 9.67 -13.37
C VAL A 310 -17.58 8.60 -14.41
N ASN A 311 -17.53 8.96 -15.69
CA ASN A 311 -17.47 7.99 -16.78
C ASN A 311 -16.05 7.49 -17.07
N LYS A 312 -15.03 8.34 -16.88
CA LYS A 312 -13.63 8.02 -17.24
C LYS A 312 -12.79 7.63 -16.03
N GLY A 313 -13.23 7.98 -14.82
CA GLY A 313 -12.47 7.77 -13.59
C GLY A 313 -13.19 6.85 -12.60
N ILE A 314 -14.20 7.39 -11.93
CA ILE A 314 -14.82 6.80 -10.74
C ILE A 314 -15.46 5.44 -11.05
N ARG A 315 -16.42 5.36 -11.99
CA ARG A 315 -17.12 4.09 -12.27
C ARG A 315 -16.16 2.97 -12.71
N PRO A 316 -15.24 3.20 -13.66
CA PRO A 316 -14.23 2.21 -14.01
C PRO A 316 -13.36 1.79 -12.81
N LEU A 317 -12.84 2.74 -12.04
CA LEU A 317 -11.99 2.41 -10.89
C LEU A 317 -12.75 1.67 -9.78
N ILE A 318 -14.00 2.04 -9.50
CA ILE A 318 -14.85 1.36 -8.51
C ILE A 318 -15.06 -0.09 -8.92
N ARG A 319 -15.52 -0.31 -10.16
CA ARG A 319 -15.79 -1.64 -10.70
C ARG A 319 -14.54 -2.53 -10.71
N GLU A 320 -13.38 -1.95 -11.01
CA GLU A 320 -12.19 -2.77 -11.22
C GLU A 320 -11.32 -2.96 -9.97
N TRP A 321 -11.37 -2.01 -9.03
CA TRP A 321 -10.40 -1.95 -7.94
C TRP A 321 -11.01 -1.76 -6.55
N ALA A 322 -12.27 -1.30 -6.41
CA ALA A 322 -12.87 -1.02 -5.10
C ALA A 322 -13.96 -2.02 -4.71
N ASP A 323 -14.96 -2.24 -5.57
CA ASP A 323 -16.11 -3.09 -5.29
C ASP A 323 -15.68 -4.56 -5.15
N PRO A 324 -15.87 -5.20 -3.98
CA PRO A 324 -15.48 -6.60 -3.76
C PRO A 324 -16.12 -7.57 -4.75
N ILE A 325 -17.36 -7.33 -5.18
CA ILE A 325 -18.09 -8.25 -6.04
C ILE A 325 -17.48 -8.26 -7.45
N THR A 326 -17.27 -7.08 -8.03
CA THR A 326 -16.75 -6.95 -9.39
C THR A 326 -15.23 -7.06 -9.44
N ALA A 327 -14.51 -6.46 -8.49
CA ALA A 327 -13.04 -6.42 -8.47
C ALA A 327 -12.40 -7.79 -8.18
N SER A 328 -13.08 -8.68 -7.45
CA SER A 328 -12.58 -10.02 -7.15
C SER A 328 -12.48 -10.94 -8.37
N ARG A 329 -13.10 -10.54 -9.50
CA ARG A 329 -13.22 -11.36 -10.71
C ARG A 329 -12.39 -10.89 -11.88
N LEU A 330 -11.71 -9.76 -11.76
CA LEU A 330 -10.93 -9.24 -12.88
C LEU A 330 -9.55 -9.89 -12.95
N PRO A 331 -9.02 -10.12 -14.17
CA PRO A 331 -7.73 -10.75 -14.40
C PRO A 331 -6.64 -9.95 -13.75
N ARG A 332 -5.74 -10.62 -13.06
CA ARG A 332 -4.59 -9.92 -12.55
C ARG A 332 -3.39 -10.87 -12.49
N HIS A 333 -2.30 -10.40 -13.07
CA HIS A 333 -0.95 -10.66 -12.57
C HIS A 333 -0.70 -9.99 -11.19
N GLN A 334 -1.76 -9.70 -10.44
CA GLN A 334 -1.78 -8.93 -9.19
C GLN A 334 -2.85 -9.47 -8.27
N VAL A 335 -2.66 -9.35 -6.97
CA VAL A 335 -3.68 -9.76 -6.01
C VAL A 335 -4.64 -8.59 -5.71
N PRO A 336 -5.87 -8.82 -5.22
CA PRO A 336 -6.75 -7.78 -4.64
C PRO A 336 -6.21 -7.12 -3.36
N THR A 337 -4.93 -7.34 -3.06
CA THR A 337 -4.13 -6.75 -2.01
C THR A 337 -2.91 -6.07 -2.66
N GLY A 338 -1.99 -5.49 -1.91
CA GLY A 338 -0.87 -4.75 -2.52
C GLY A 338 -1.24 -3.33 -2.96
N ASN A 339 -0.28 -2.63 -3.55
CA ASN A 339 -0.26 -1.18 -3.64
C ASN A 339 -1.20 -0.64 -4.72
N TRP A 340 -1.24 -1.32 -5.87
CA TRP A 340 -1.97 -0.87 -7.06
C TRP A 340 -3.47 -0.71 -6.75
N VAL A 341 -4.01 -1.62 -5.93
CA VAL A 341 -5.40 -1.57 -5.48
C VAL A 341 -5.70 -0.27 -4.72
N MET A 342 -4.79 0.19 -3.84
CA MET A 342 -5.01 1.43 -3.10
C MET A 342 -4.78 2.68 -3.92
N VAL A 343 -3.88 2.63 -4.90
CA VAL A 343 -3.72 3.73 -5.86
C VAL A 343 -5.03 3.95 -6.61
N CYS A 344 -5.61 2.89 -7.15
CA CYS A 344 -6.86 2.95 -7.90
C CYS A 344 -8.07 3.25 -7.02
N ALA A 345 -8.30 2.47 -5.95
CA ALA A 345 -9.46 2.65 -5.08
C ALA A 345 -9.41 4.00 -4.34
N GLY A 346 -8.25 4.39 -3.80
CA GLY A 346 -8.09 5.69 -3.13
C GLY A 346 -8.35 6.85 -4.07
N SER A 347 -7.89 6.77 -5.33
CA SER A 347 -8.19 7.80 -6.35
C SER A 347 -9.68 7.87 -6.71
N ALA A 348 -10.35 6.72 -6.83
CA ALA A 348 -11.80 6.67 -7.03
C ALA A 348 -12.53 7.37 -5.87
N GLY A 349 -12.09 7.13 -4.64
CA GLY A 349 -12.64 7.78 -3.45
C GLY A 349 -12.44 9.28 -3.44
N VAL A 350 -11.26 9.78 -3.84
CA VAL A 350 -11.02 11.23 -3.97
C VAL A 350 -11.96 11.84 -5.03
N GLY A 351 -12.17 11.17 -6.16
CA GLY A 351 -13.14 11.57 -7.17
C GLY A 351 -14.57 11.58 -6.64
N ALA A 352 -14.99 10.51 -5.96
CA ALA A 352 -16.33 10.40 -5.39
C ALA A 352 -16.59 11.46 -4.30
N LEU A 353 -15.60 11.76 -3.44
CA LEU A 353 -15.69 12.84 -2.46
C LEU A 353 -15.81 14.21 -3.12
N ALA A 354 -15.18 14.43 -4.28
CA ALA A 354 -15.36 15.66 -5.04
C ALA A 354 -16.81 15.84 -5.50
N LEU A 355 -17.52 14.74 -5.78
CA LEU A 355 -18.91 14.73 -6.25
C LEU A 355 -19.95 14.44 -5.17
N LEU A 356 -19.56 14.33 -3.90
CA LEU A 356 -20.48 14.01 -2.81
C LEU A 356 -21.57 15.08 -2.68
N GLY A 357 -22.84 14.70 -2.89
CA GLY A 357 -23.99 15.61 -2.96
C GLY A 357 -24.28 16.18 -4.35
N GLU A 358 -23.34 16.08 -5.30
CA GLU A 358 -23.56 16.47 -6.71
C GLU A 358 -23.97 15.29 -7.61
N ASP A 359 -23.59 14.07 -7.25
CA ASP A 359 -23.97 12.84 -7.94
C ASP A 359 -24.67 11.87 -6.95
N PRO A 360 -25.81 11.26 -7.33
CA PRO A 360 -26.59 10.39 -6.44
C PRO A 360 -25.84 9.10 -6.04
N GLU A 361 -24.88 8.62 -6.83
CA GLU A 361 -24.12 7.40 -6.51
C GLU A 361 -22.87 7.69 -5.66
N ALA A 362 -22.47 8.96 -5.49
CA ALA A 362 -21.22 9.33 -4.83
C ALA A 362 -21.11 8.77 -3.41
N ALA A 363 -22.19 8.79 -2.63
CA ALA A 363 -22.20 8.24 -1.27
C ALA A 363 -21.86 6.74 -1.26
N GLN A 364 -22.40 5.97 -2.20
CA GLN A 364 -22.12 4.54 -2.33
C GLN A 364 -20.69 4.28 -2.78
N TRP A 365 -20.16 5.06 -3.72
CA TRP A 365 -18.75 4.94 -4.13
C TRP A 365 -17.79 5.25 -2.98
N VAL A 366 -18.06 6.30 -2.20
CA VAL A 366 -17.28 6.62 -0.99
C VAL A 366 -17.33 5.47 0.03
N ARG A 367 -18.51 4.87 0.26
CA ARG A 367 -18.69 3.70 1.13
C ARG A 367 -17.81 2.52 0.69
N LEU A 368 -17.87 2.16 -0.60
CA LEU A 368 -17.10 1.05 -1.16
C LEU A 368 -15.60 1.27 -0.99
N VAL A 369 -15.11 2.48 -1.29
CA VAL A 369 -13.68 2.80 -1.15
C VAL A 369 -13.25 2.81 0.31
N ARG A 370 -14.06 3.38 1.22
CA ARG A 370 -13.79 3.35 2.66
C ARG A 370 -13.66 1.92 3.17
N ASN A 371 -14.60 1.05 2.83
CA ASN A 371 -14.58 -0.35 3.25
C ASN A 371 -13.34 -1.06 2.68
N ARG A 372 -13.01 -0.80 1.41
CA ARG A 372 -11.78 -1.32 0.77
C ARG A 372 -10.50 -0.88 1.48
N VAL A 373 -10.40 0.39 1.88
CA VAL A 373 -9.24 0.91 2.63
C VAL A 373 -9.17 0.28 4.03
N ARG A 374 -10.31 0.16 4.74
CA ARG A 374 -10.36 -0.50 6.06
C ARG A 374 -9.88 -1.95 5.97
N ALA A 375 -10.32 -2.70 4.96
CA ALA A 375 -9.91 -4.08 4.72
C ALA A 375 -8.42 -4.16 4.36
N TRP A 376 -7.94 -3.31 3.46
CA TRP A 376 -6.52 -3.32 3.04
C TRP A 376 -5.55 -3.00 4.18
N LEU A 377 -5.89 -2.03 5.05
CA LEU A 377 -5.07 -1.68 6.22
C LEU A 377 -5.02 -2.79 7.28
N ARG A 378 -6.01 -3.70 7.27
CA ARG A 378 -6.15 -4.83 8.19
C ARG A 378 -5.98 -6.18 7.52
N ASP A 379 -5.46 -6.20 6.29
CA ASP A 379 -5.27 -7.42 5.53
C ASP A 379 -4.34 -8.37 6.29
N ARG A 380 -4.85 -9.57 6.59
CA ARG A 380 -4.19 -10.60 7.37
C ARG A 380 -3.49 -11.65 6.49
N GLY A 381 -3.60 -11.55 5.17
CA GLY A 381 -3.13 -12.60 4.25
C GLY A 381 -4.01 -13.85 4.33
N GLY A 382 -3.53 -14.98 3.84
CA GLY A 382 -4.22 -16.28 3.93
C GLY A 382 -5.17 -16.59 2.77
N ASP A 383 -5.39 -15.64 1.85
CA ASP A 383 -6.34 -15.80 0.75
C ASP A 383 -5.71 -16.47 -0.48
N TRP A 384 -6.57 -17.17 -1.23
CA TRP A 384 -6.23 -17.83 -2.49
C TRP A 384 -6.93 -17.14 -3.66
N TYR A 385 -6.14 -16.57 -4.56
CA TYR A 385 -6.61 -15.81 -5.71
C TYR A 385 -6.35 -16.56 -7.00
N VAL A 386 -7.17 -16.29 -8.02
CA VAL A 386 -6.93 -16.83 -9.36
C VAL A 386 -5.87 -15.96 -10.05
N ASP A 387 -4.78 -16.59 -10.49
CA ASP A 387 -3.72 -15.96 -11.28
C ASP A 387 -4.15 -15.99 -12.73
N ASN A 388 -4.75 -14.93 -13.24
CA ASN A 388 -5.22 -14.93 -14.63
C ASN A 388 -4.14 -14.35 -15.55
N PRO A 389 -3.31 -15.19 -16.18
CA PRO A 389 -2.23 -14.70 -17.02
C PRO A 389 -2.72 -14.17 -18.36
N HIS A 390 -1.83 -13.46 -19.03
CA HIS A 390 -1.97 -12.93 -20.38
C HIS A 390 -2.56 -13.96 -21.40
N PRO A 391 -3.36 -13.52 -22.40
CA PRO A 391 -4.12 -14.40 -23.30
C PRO A 391 -3.37 -15.40 -24.21
N PRO A 392 -2.07 -15.30 -24.53
CA PRO A 392 -1.35 -16.38 -25.21
C PRO A 392 -1.01 -17.49 -24.21
N GLY A 393 -1.71 -18.62 -24.31
CA GLY A 393 -1.45 -19.79 -23.47
C GLY A 393 -2.14 -19.78 -22.11
N ARG A 394 -3.30 -19.08 -22.00
CA ARG A 394 -4.15 -19.09 -20.81
C ARG A 394 -4.46 -20.54 -20.38
N PRO A 395 -3.96 -21.00 -19.22
CA PRO A 395 -4.28 -22.32 -18.70
C PRO A 395 -5.77 -22.43 -18.37
N THR A 396 -6.33 -23.62 -18.60
CA THR A 396 -7.72 -23.96 -18.23
C THR A 396 -7.70 -25.29 -17.46
N PRO A 397 -8.11 -25.31 -16.17
CA PRO A 397 -8.56 -24.17 -15.37
C PRO A 397 -7.44 -23.16 -15.07
N ILE A 398 -7.80 -21.94 -14.69
CA ILE A 398 -6.81 -20.91 -14.37
C ILE A 398 -6.14 -21.26 -13.02
N PRO A 399 -4.80 -21.16 -12.93
CA PRO A 399 -4.05 -21.38 -11.70
C PRO A 399 -4.51 -20.50 -10.55
N VAL A 400 -4.26 -21.00 -9.34
CA VAL A 400 -4.52 -20.28 -8.10
C VAL A 400 -3.18 -19.94 -7.45
N VAL A 401 -2.99 -18.68 -7.06
CA VAL A 401 -1.88 -18.23 -6.21
C VAL A 401 -2.36 -18.07 -4.77
N GLY A 402 -1.58 -18.57 -3.83
CA GLY A 402 -1.81 -18.36 -2.40
C GLY A 402 -1.05 -19.37 -1.53
N PRO A 403 -1.24 -19.30 -0.19
CA PRO A 403 -1.95 -18.24 0.51
C PRO A 403 -1.20 -16.90 0.41
N SER A 404 -1.93 -15.78 0.35
CA SER A 404 -1.33 -14.43 0.29
C SER A 404 -0.63 -14.04 1.61
N ASP A 405 0.42 -13.23 1.52
CA ASP A 405 0.97 -12.54 2.70
C ASP A 405 0.09 -11.34 3.11
N PRO A 406 0.02 -11.00 4.42
CA PRO A 406 -0.63 -9.76 4.87
C PRO A 406 0.04 -8.54 4.25
N ASN A 407 -0.74 -7.49 3.94
CA ASN A 407 -0.18 -6.22 3.46
C ASN A 407 0.87 -5.64 4.41
N PHE A 408 0.58 -5.64 5.71
CA PHE A 408 1.50 -5.20 6.75
C PHE A 408 1.76 -6.35 7.72
N ASP A 409 3.03 -6.64 7.96
CA ASP A 409 3.42 -7.60 8.98
C ASP A 409 3.31 -7.01 10.40
N ILE A 410 3.55 -7.86 11.41
CA ILE A 410 3.51 -7.48 12.82
C ILE A 410 4.58 -6.46 13.24
N ASP A 411 5.62 -6.26 12.43
CA ASP A 411 6.69 -5.29 12.62
C ASP A 411 6.50 -4.01 11.77
N GLY A 412 5.42 -3.95 10.97
CA GLY A 412 5.05 -2.81 10.13
C GLY A 412 5.65 -2.88 8.72
N GLY A 413 6.32 -3.98 8.38
CA GLY A 413 6.87 -4.25 7.06
C GLY A 413 5.76 -4.42 6.02
N TYR A 414 5.88 -3.70 4.91
CA TYR A 414 4.95 -3.81 3.79
C TYR A 414 5.43 -4.86 2.79
N LYS A 415 4.58 -5.84 2.47
CA LYS A 415 4.98 -7.04 1.69
C LYS A 415 5.64 -6.76 0.34
N GLU A 416 5.32 -5.63 -0.29
CA GLU A 416 5.87 -5.27 -1.61
C GLU A 416 7.12 -4.38 -1.56
N SER A 417 7.61 -3.95 -0.38
CA SER A 417 8.69 -2.97 -0.14
C SER A 417 8.21 -1.56 0.22
N ILE A 418 9.14 -0.77 0.78
CA ILE A 418 8.91 0.61 1.21
C ILE A 418 8.47 1.54 0.05
N SER A 419 8.95 1.35 -1.17
CA SER A 419 8.56 2.21 -2.31
C SER A 419 7.09 2.04 -2.66
N TYR A 420 6.64 0.79 -2.71
CA TYR A 420 5.25 0.47 -2.99
C TYR A 420 4.34 0.86 -1.83
N MET A 421 4.81 0.75 -0.59
CA MET A 421 4.11 1.31 0.57
C MET A 421 3.91 2.82 0.41
N SER A 422 4.96 3.56 0.04
CA SER A 422 4.88 5.01 -0.17
C SER A 422 3.86 5.37 -1.24
N TYR A 423 3.81 4.58 -2.32
CA TYR A 423 2.88 4.81 -3.40
C TYR A 423 1.43 4.56 -2.98
N ALA A 424 1.14 3.41 -2.35
CA ALA A 424 -0.21 3.09 -1.86
C ALA A 424 -0.68 4.10 -0.80
N MET A 425 0.16 4.37 0.21
CA MET A 425 -0.18 5.24 1.34
C MET A 425 -0.41 6.69 0.91
N THR A 426 0.18 7.14 -0.18
CA THR A 426 -0.12 8.46 -0.76
C THR A 426 -1.62 8.61 -1.02
N TYR A 427 -2.24 7.65 -1.72
CA TYR A 427 -3.66 7.73 -2.08
C TYR A 427 -4.57 7.41 -0.91
N VAL A 428 -4.16 6.50 -0.01
CA VAL A 428 -4.86 6.27 1.27
C VAL A 428 -4.94 7.57 2.07
N CYS A 429 -3.83 8.30 2.23
CA CYS A 429 -3.83 9.58 2.97
C CYS A 429 -4.69 10.65 2.28
N CYS A 430 -4.65 10.72 0.94
CA CYS A 430 -5.46 11.68 0.18
C CYS A 430 -6.96 11.44 0.38
N PHE A 431 -7.40 10.18 0.31
CA PHE A 431 -8.79 9.80 0.54
C PHE A 431 -9.19 9.96 2.01
N ALA A 432 -8.36 9.49 2.95
CA ALA A 432 -8.65 9.55 4.39
C ALA A 432 -8.82 10.98 4.91
N ASP A 433 -7.95 11.92 4.52
CA ASP A 433 -8.12 13.34 4.91
C ASP A 433 -9.40 13.94 4.29
N GLY A 434 -9.68 13.63 3.03
CA GLY A 434 -10.90 14.08 2.35
C GLY A 434 -12.18 13.53 3.00
N LEU A 435 -12.20 12.24 3.33
CA LEU A 435 -13.31 11.58 4.01
C LEU A 435 -13.52 12.21 5.39
N ARG A 436 -12.46 12.36 6.18
CA ARG A 436 -12.55 12.99 7.50
C ARG A 436 -13.08 14.41 7.43
N ARG A 437 -12.67 15.19 6.42
CA ARG A 437 -13.18 16.54 6.20
C ARG A 437 -14.65 16.57 5.79
N ALA A 438 -15.12 15.58 5.03
CA ALA A 438 -16.48 15.53 4.51
C ALA A 438 -17.48 14.91 5.50
N THR A 439 -17.06 13.91 6.27
CA THR A 439 -17.96 13.09 7.11
C THR A 439 -17.56 13.04 8.59
N GLY A 440 -16.36 13.52 8.94
CA GLY A 440 -15.80 13.40 10.29
C GLY A 440 -15.12 12.06 10.58
N GLU A 441 -15.22 11.08 9.68
CA GLU A 441 -14.69 9.74 9.91
C GLU A 441 -13.14 9.70 9.86
N ASP A 442 -12.51 9.07 10.85
CA ASP A 442 -11.05 9.03 10.98
C ASP A 442 -10.42 7.68 10.59
N LEU A 443 -10.10 7.51 9.31
CA LEU A 443 -9.38 6.31 8.84
C LEU A 443 -7.93 6.23 9.32
N PHE A 444 -7.33 7.32 9.79
CA PHE A 444 -5.95 7.29 10.31
C PHE A 444 -5.84 6.48 11.61
N ALA A 445 -6.95 6.30 12.33
CA ALA A 445 -7.03 5.40 13.48
C ALA A 445 -6.83 3.92 13.12
N HIS A 446 -6.98 3.56 11.83
CA HIS A 446 -6.81 2.20 11.33
C HIS A 446 -5.43 1.95 10.73
N VAL A 447 -4.62 2.99 10.52
CA VAL A 447 -3.25 2.83 10.04
C VAL A 447 -2.42 2.12 11.11
N PRO A 448 -1.69 1.03 10.78
CA PRO A 448 -0.88 0.30 11.75
C PRO A 448 0.03 1.22 12.56
N LYS A 449 0.10 1.01 13.88
CA LYS A 449 0.87 1.89 14.78
C LYS A 449 2.36 1.87 14.47
N ASN A 450 2.86 0.73 14.02
CA ASN A 450 4.24 0.44 13.63
C ASN A 450 4.55 0.69 12.15
N VAL A 451 3.62 1.25 11.35
CA VAL A 451 3.78 1.42 9.89
C VAL A 451 5.06 2.20 9.51
N LEU A 452 5.52 3.09 10.38
CA LEU A 452 6.71 3.91 10.16
C LEU A 452 8.01 3.20 10.55
N GLY A 453 7.96 2.03 11.19
CA GLY A 453 9.15 1.31 11.67
C GLY A 453 10.18 1.07 10.56
N PRO A 454 9.82 0.39 9.45
CA PRO A 454 10.76 0.14 8.36
C PRO A 454 11.32 1.43 7.75
N ALA A 455 10.46 2.42 7.50
CA ALA A 455 10.89 3.69 6.94
C ALA A 455 11.81 4.47 7.89
N ALA A 456 11.53 4.44 9.20
CA ALA A 456 12.32 5.12 10.21
C ALA A 456 13.73 4.57 10.30
N TRP A 457 13.86 3.25 10.43
CA TRP A 457 15.15 2.60 10.58
C TRP A 457 15.98 2.66 9.31
N SER A 458 15.35 2.56 8.15
CA SER A 458 16.02 2.64 6.86
C SER A 458 16.37 4.06 6.41
N ALA A 459 15.80 5.11 7.01
CA ALA A 459 16.03 6.49 6.60
C ALA A 459 17.49 6.95 6.83
N LEU A 460 18.10 7.44 5.76
CA LEU A 460 19.44 8.03 5.73
C LEU A 460 19.30 9.53 5.43
N ALA A 461 20.06 10.38 6.12
CA ALA A 461 20.07 11.81 5.87
C ALA A 461 21.43 12.41 6.26
N TRP A 462 22.01 13.23 5.40
CA TRP A 462 23.32 13.85 5.58
C TRP A 462 23.36 15.24 4.90
N PRO A 463 24.20 16.17 5.38
CA PRO A 463 24.40 17.45 4.72
C PRO A 463 25.30 17.28 3.47
N GLU A 464 24.93 17.89 2.36
CA GLU A 464 25.75 17.98 1.15
C GLU A 464 25.39 19.27 0.41
N ASP A 465 26.39 20.04 -0.02
CA ASP A 465 26.21 21.30 -0.78
C ASP A 465 25.23 22.32 -0.13
N GLY A 466 25.15 22.33 1.20
CA GLY A 466 24.24 23.21 1.95
C GLY A 466 22.79 22.74 1.99
N GLU A 467 22.48 21.57 1.44
CA GLU A 467 21.18 20.91 1.49
C GLU A 467 21.23 19.64 2.35
N VAL A 468 20.05 19.17 2.77
CA VAL A 468 19.91 17.83 3.37
C VAL A 468 19.64 16.84 2.25
N ARG A 469 20.63 15.99 1.96
CA ARG A 469 20.42 14.79 1.15
C ARG A 469 19.81 13.72 2.03
N SER A 470 18.99 12.88 1.40
CA SER A 470 18.39 11.76 2.10
C SER A 470 18.15 10.60 1.15
N SER A 471 18.22 9.40 1.73
CA SER A 471 17.97 8.14 1.04
C SER A 471 17.37 7.13 1.99
N VAL A 472 17.22 5.90 1.53
CA VAL A 472 16.79 4.75 2.30
C VAL A 472 17.69 3.56 1.99
N PHE A 473 17.82 2.61 2.92
CA PHE A 473 18.33 1.29 2.54
C PHE A 473 17.38 0.65 1.52
N GLN A 474 17.89 0.45 0.30
CA GLN A 474 17.12 -0.01 -0.86
C GLN A 474 17.17 -1.53 -0.95
N PHE A 475 16.00 -2.16 -1.06
CA PHE A 475 15.88 -3.59 -1.26
C PHE A 475 14.75 -3.91 -2.24
N GLY A 476 15.01 -4.81 -3.19
CA GLY A 476 14.10 -5.11 -4.29
C GLY A 476 13.79 -3.89 -5.15
N ASP A 477 12.56 -3.82 -5.65
CA ASP A 477 12.04 -2.68 -6.41
C ASP A 477 11.96 -1.41 -5.55
N CYS A 478 13.11 -0.75 -5.38
CA CYS A 478 13.25 0.43 -4.54
C CYS A 478 14.25 1.42 -5.15
N GLY A 479 13.86 2.70 -5.13
CA GLY A 479 14.70 3.79 -5.57
C GLY A 479 15.31 4.57 -4.40
N PRO A 480 16.43 5.28 -4.60
CA PRO A 480 17.14 5.97 -3.53
C PRO A 480 16.37 7.14 -2.90
N GLY A 481 15.38 7.71 -3.60
CA GLY A 481 14.70 8.95 -3.19
C GLY A 481 13.35 8.78 -2.46
N VAL A 482 13.04 7.59 -1.93
CA VAL A 482 11.73 7.35 -1.28
C VAL A 482 11.67 8.03 0.08
N GLN A 483 10.76 8.99 0.26
CA GLN A 483 10.73 9.85 1.46
C GLN A 483 9.34 10.05 2.10
N PHE A 484 8.32 9.29 1.71
CA PHE A 484 6.96 9.28 2.31
C PHE A 484 6.39 10.64 2.82
N PRO A 485 6.60 11.78 2.12
CA PRO A 485 6.31 13.11 2.69
C PRO A 485 4.86 13.26 3.13
N LEU A 486 3.94 12.70 2.34
CA LEU A 486 2.51 12.74 2.60
C LEU A 486 2.10 11.89 3.81
N LEU A 487 2.70 10.71 3.99
CA LEU A 487 2.39 9.86 5.13
C LEU A 487 2.91 10.49 6.42
N TYR A 488 4.13 11.03 6.43
CA TYR A 488 4.68 11.70 7.61
C TYR A 488 3.85 12.92 8.00
N ALA A 489 3.52 13.79 7.05
CA ALA A 489 2.70 14.97 7.32
C ALA A 489 1.28 14.58 7.79
N ALA A 490 0.66 13.57 7.16
CA ALA A 490 -0.67 13.10 7.55
C ALA A 490 -0.67 12.52 8.98
N LEU A 491 0.27 11.64 9.34
CA LEU A 491 0.32 11.06 10.68
C LEU A 491 0.71 12.10 11.74
N THR A 492 1.54 13.09 11.40
CA THR A 492 1.82 14.23 12.28
C THR A 492 0.54 15.01 12.57
N LYS A 493 -0.20 15.41 11.53
CA LYS A 493 -1.45 16.18 11.67
C LYS A 493 -2.56 15.41 12.38
N HIS A 494 -2.82 14.17 11.96
CA HIS A 494 -4.03 13.43 12.33
C HIS A 494 -3.85 12.54 13.56
N ARG A 495 -2.62 12.10 13.85
CA ARG A 495 -2.29 11.26 15.01
C ARG A 495 -1.35 11.94 16.01
N ARG A 496 -0.83 13.15 15.72
CA ARG A 496 0.20 13.81 16.53
C ARG A 496 1.41 12.90 16.77
N ASP A 497 1.76 12.11 15.75
CA ASP A 497 2.77 11.07 15.85
C ASP A 497 4.19 11.68 15.87
N PRO A 498 4.95 11.56 16.98
CA PRO A 498 6.26 12.19 17.12
C PRO A 498 7.32 11.57 16.20
N LEU A 499 7.20 10.29 15.85
CA LEU A 499 8.10 9.65 14.90
C LEU A 499 7.89 10.21 13.49
N ALA A 500 6.63 10.42 13.10
CA ALA A 500 6.28 11.06 11.83
C ALA A 500 6.81 12.50 11.75
N ALA A 501 6.69 13.27 12.84
CA ALA A 501 7.19 14.65 12.92
C ALA A 501 8.73 14.69 12.77
N TRP A 502 9.44 13.79 13.46
CA TRP A 502 10.89 13.67 13.34
C TRP A 502 11.33 13.26 11.93
N LEU A 503 10.67 12.26 11.32
CA LEU A 503 10.97 11.85 9.94
C LEU A 503 10.75 12.98 8.94
N SER A 504 9.63 13.70 9.06
CA SER A 504 9.36 14.85 8.20
C SER A 504 10.46 15.90 8.27
N GLN A 505 10.95 16.22 9.48
CA GLN A 505 12.04 17.18 9.67
C GLN A 505 13.38 16.65 9.14
N ARG A 506 13.64 15.36 9.34
CA ARG A 506 14.91 14.72 8.98
C ARG A 506 15.08 14.56 7.47
N VAL A 507 14.09 14.04 6.76
CA VAL A 507 14.25 13.65 5.35
C VAL A 507 13.56 14.59 4.38
N THR A 508 12.52 15.30 4.81
CA THR A 508 11.72 16.24 3.97
C THR A 508 11.62 17.62 4.64
N PRO A 509 12.75 18.26 4.99
CA PRO A 509 12.74 19.48 5.78
C PRO A 509 11.96 20.61 5.09
N ILE A 510 12.01 20.69 3.76
CA ILE A 510 11.17 21.62 3.00
C ILE A 510 10.06 20.81 2.29
N PRO A 511 8.78 21.02 2.63
CA PRO A 511 7.66 20.38 1.92
C PRO A 511 7.64 20.81 0.44
N GLN A 512 7.40 19.86 -0.46
CA GLN A 512 7.49 20.06 -1.92
C GLN A 512 6.20 19.72 -2.68
N PHE A 513 5.15 19.31 -1.97
CA PHE A 513 3.85 18.97 -2.55
C PHE A 513 2.76 19.88 -1.98
N VAL A 514 1.56 19.90 -2.57
CA VAL A 514 0.46 20.72 -2.01
C VAL A 514 0.00 20.16 -0.66
N ARG A 515 -0.07 18.83 -0.54
CA ARG A 515 -0.66 18.17 0.63
C ARG A 515 0.25 18.20 1.86
N ASP A 516 1.56 17.98 1.72
CA ASP A 516 2.50 18.12 2.84
C ASP A 516 2.59 19.57 3.33
N LEU A 517 2.46 20.60 2.47
CA LEU A 517 2.33 22.00 2.90
C LEU A 517 1.08 22.22 3.77
N VAL A 518 -0.08 21.79 3.28
CA VAL A 518 -1.35 21.97 4.01
C VAL A 518 -1.30 21.25 5.36
N TRP A 519 -0.73 20.04 5.37
CA TRP A 519 -0.66 19.17 6.53
C TRP A 519 0.52 19.40 7.47
N LEU A 520 1.50 20.23 7.10
CA LEU A 520 2.66 20.51 7.94
C LEU A 520 2.23 21.07 9.31
N ASP A 521 2.40 20.28 10.37
CA ASP A 521 2.15 20.68 11.75
C ASP A 521 3.46 20.67 12.55
N GLU A 522 4.03 21.86 12.74
CA GLU A 522 5.29 22.07 13.47
C GLU A 522 5.09 22.18 14.99
N SER A 523 3.85 22.07 15.48
CA SER A 523 3.56 22.06 16.92
C SER A 523 3.85 20.71 17.59
N VAL A 524 4.05 19.65 16.79
CA VAL A 524 4.36 18.31 17.27
C VAL A 524 5.87 18.15 17.36
N ALA A 525 6.39 17.94 18.57
CA ALA A 525 7.81 17.66 18.77
C ALA A 525 8.17 16.28 18.18
N GLY A 526 9.24 16.24 17.40
CA GLY A 526 9.76 15.00 16.83
C GLY A 526 10.48 14.15 17.88
N SER A 527 10.33 12.83 17.80
CA SER A 527 11.15 11.87 18.54
C SER A 527 11.76 10.86 17.57
N GLU A 528 13.07 10.70 17.65
CA GLU A 528 13.76 9.61 16.96
C GLU A 528 13.47 8.26 17.64
N PRO A 529 13.62 7.14 16.91
CA PRO A 529 13.56 5.82 17.52
C PRO A 529 14.72 5.62 18.50
N ASP A 530 14.44 4.91 19.60
CA ASP A 530 15.44 4.53 20.60
C ASP A 530 16.45 3.52 20.01
N THR A 531 17.73 3.80 20.18
CA THR A 531 18.85 2.96 19.75
C THR A 531 19.58 2.26 20.90
N ALA A 532 18.97 2.20 22.10
CA ALA A 532 19.46 1.39 23.21
C ALA A 532 19.67 -0.09 22.80
N VAL A 533 18.79 -0.58 21.92
CA VAL A 533 19.05 -1.76 21.09
C VAL A 533 19.47 -1.24 19.71
N PRO A 534 20.73 -1.40 19.26
CA PRO A 534 21.24 -0.78 18.04
C PRO A 534 20.79 -1.52 16.76
N MET A 535 19.55 -2.00 16.72
CA MET A 535 18.95 -2.65 15.57
C MET A 535 17.43 -2.65 15.58
N ALA A 536 16.84 -2.85 14.40
CA ALA A 536 15.46 -3.25 14.22
C ALA A 536 15.36 -4.45 13.28
N VAL A 537 14.39 -5.32 13.57
CA VAL A 537 14.10 -6.55 12.82
C VAL A 537 12.67 -6.46 12.28
N PHE A 538 12.51 -6.62 10.96
CA PHE A 538 11.23 -6.64 10.27
C PHE A 538 11.02 -8.03 9.66
N ARG A 539 10.38 -8.92 10.42
CA ARG A 539 10.38 -10.36 10.15
C ARG A 539 9.59 -10.74 8.90
N GLY A 540 8.44 -10.12 8.67
CA GLY A 540 7.57 -10.47 7.53
C GLY A 540 8.17 -10.11 6.19
N ILE A 541 8.95 -9.03 6.12
CA ILE A 541 9.71 -8.61 4.93
C ILE A 541 11.18 -9.06 4.94
N GLY A 542 11.61 -9.78 5.98
CA GLY A 542 12.94 -10.36 6.13
C GLY A 542 14.06 -9.33 6.13
N GLN A 543 13.89 -8.16 6.76
CA GLN A 543 14.91 -7.11 6.79
C GLN A 543 15.43 -6.88 8.21
N VAL A 544 16.73 -6.65 8.33
CA VAL A 544 17.35 -6.21 9.59
C VAL A 544 18.16 -4.97 9.33
N VAL A 545 17.97 -3.94 10.14
CA VAL A 545 18.73 -2.69 10.10
C VAL A 545 19.51 -2.56 11.39
N LEU A 546 20.81 -2.31 11.28
CA LEU A 546 21.77 -2.17 12.36
C LEU A 546 22.23 -0.72 12.38
N ARG A 547 22.04 0.01 13.49
CA ARG A 547 22.53 1.38 13.66
C ARG A 547 22.55 1.78 15.13
N SER A 548 23.57 2.52 15.54
CA SER A 548 23.74 2.98 16.92
C SER A 548 23.21 4.40 17.17
N GLY A 549 22.76 5.09 16.12
CA GLY A 549 22.23 6.45 16.22
C GLY A 549 21.80 7.03 14.88
N TRP A 550 21.55 8.34 14.90
CA TRP A 550 20.91 9.07 13.81
C TRP A 550 21.73 10.27 13.32
N GLY A 551 22.97 10.43 13.77
CA GLY A 551 23.85 11.48 13.26
C GLY A 551 24.14 11.32 11.76
N ALA A 552 24.52 12.42 11.11
CA ALA A 552 24.82 12.44 9.67
C ALA A 552 25.91 11.44 9.27
N ASP A 553 26.90 11.20 10.14
CA ASP A 553 28.01 10.27 9.87
C ASP A 553 27.91 8.97 10.68
N THR A 554 26.80 8.77 11.40
CA THR A 554 26.64 7.58 12.25
C THR A 554 26.53 6.32 11.39
N PRO A 555 27.43 5.33 11.58
CA PRO A 555 27.40 4.11 10.80
C PRO A 555 26.07 3.38 10.93
N ALA A 556 25.57 2.91 9.80
CA ALA A 556 24.38 2.08 9.71
C ALA A 556 24.57 1.01 8.64
N ALA A 557 23.93 -0.14 8.82
CA ALA A 557 23.95 -1.24 7.88
C ALA A 557 22.56 -1.87 7.80
N ALA A 558 22.25 -2.51 6.68
CA ALA A 558 21.02 -3.28 6.54
C ALA A 558 21.26 -4.53 5.70
N ILE A 559 20.49 -5.58 5.95
CA ILE A 559 20.50 -6.84 5.21
C ILE A 559 19.07 -7.35 4.97
N LYS A 560 18.88 -8.03 3.83
CA LYS A 560 17.61 -8.60 3.38
C LYS A 560 17.72 -10.12 3.22
N PHE A 561 16.73 -10.86 3.72
CA PHE A 561 16.66 -12.33 3.69
C PHE A 561 15.46 -12.87 2.91
N ARG A 562 14.40 -12.08 2.72
CA ARG A 562 13.25 -12.47 1.90
C ARG A 562 13.36 -11.82 0.53
N GLN A 563 12.82 -12.47 -0.49
CA GLN A 563 12.91 -11.94 -1.85
C GLN A 563 12.05 -10.70 -2.07
N ASN A 564 10.93 -10.60 -1.35
CA ASN A 564 9.91 -9.56 -1.54
C ASN A 564 9.57 -9.41 -3.05
N ARG A 565 9.33 -8.18 -3.52
CA ARG A 565 9.04 -7.90 -4.92
C ARG A 565 10.32 -7.55 -5.69
N GLY A 566 10.50 -8.20 -6.85
CA GLY A 566 11.29 -7.65 -7.95
C GLY A 566 12.56 -8.41 -8.30
N HIS A 567 13.41 -8.73 -7.32
CA HIS A 567 14.82 -9.04 -7.58
C HIS A 567 15.27 -10.43 -7.08
N LEU A 568 16.44 -10.90 -7.54
CA LEU A 568 17.12 -12.13 -7.14
C LEU A 568 18.30 -11.82 -6.20
N ASP A 569 17.98 -11.32 -5.00
CA ASP A 569 18.88 -10.53 -4.15
C ASP A 569 18.89 -10.96 -2.67
N ILE A 570 18.48 -12.19 -2.32
CA ILE A 570 18.50 -12.61 -0.91
C ILE A 570 19.94 -12.65 -0.39
N GLY A 571 20.15 -12.08 0.80
CA GLY A 571 21.47 -11.85 1.38
C GLY A 571 22.09 -10.50 1.03
N THR A 572 21.51 -9.70 0.13
CA THR A 572 22.05 -8.37 -0.20
C THR A 572 22.09 -7.49 1.05
N PHE A 573 23.14 -6.67 1.15
CA PHE A 573 23.36 -5.75 2.26
C PHE A 573 23.77 -4.37 1.75
N CYS A 574 23.51 -3.35 2.57
CA CYS A 574 23.90 -1.97 2.30
C CYS A 574 24.60 -1.39 3.54
N LEU A 575 25.56 -0.49 3.32
CA LEU A 575 26.29 0.23 4.36
C LEU A 575 26.21 1.74 4.15
N PHE A 576 26.07 2.46 5.25
CA PHE A 576 26.13 3.91 5.34
C PHE A 576 27.17 4.29 6.40
N GLY A 577 28.04 5.25 6.08
CA GLY A 577 29.08 5.73 6.99
C GLY A 577 29.87 6.88 6.36
N GLY A 578 30.54 7.67 7.21
CA GLY A 578 31.34 8.81 6.74
C GLY A 578 30.54 9.95 6.10
N GLY A 579 29.24 10.02 6.38
CA GLY A 579 28.37 11.07 5.87
C GLY A 579 27.76 10.79 4.50
N HIS A 580 27.84 9.57 3.97
CA HIS A 580 27.23 9.21 2.68
C HIS A 580 26.94 7.70 2.58
N PRO A 581 26.09 7.26 1.64
CA PRO A 581 25.96 5.84 1.31
C PRO A 581 27.31 5.28 0.82
N THR A 582 27.79 4.20 1.43
CA THR A 582 29.12 3.62 1.18
C THR A 582 29.04 2.36 0.34
N ILE A 583 28.16 1.42 0.70
CA ILE A 583 27.82 0.24 -0.09
C ILE A 583 26.32 0.31 -0.35
N VAL A 584 25.95 0.45 -1.61
CA VAL A 584 24.55 0.60 -2.03
C VAL A 584 24.11 -0.60 -2.84
N ASP A 585 22.81 -0.82 -2.91
CA ASP A 585 22.22 -1.64 -3.95
C ASP A 585 22.22 -0.86 -5.27
N SER A 586 22.32 -1.56 -6.41
CA SER A 586 22.24 -0.91 -7.73
C SER A 586 20.86 -0.31 -8.01
N GLY A 587 19.84 -0.67 -7.22
CA GLY A 587 18.50 -0.13 -7.29
C GLY A 587 17.68 -0.76 -8.42
N SER A 588 16.54 -0.15 -8.74
CA SER A 588 15.61 -0.65 -9.75
C SER A 588 15.59 0.23 -11.00
N SER A 589 15.39 -0.41 -12.15
CA SER A 589 15.05 0.25 -13.41
C SER A 589 13.53 0.20 -13.67
N PRO A 590 12.98 1.02 -14.59
CA PRO A 590 11.60 0.86 -15.05
C PRO A 590 11.39 -0.52 -15.68
N TYR A 591 10.27 -1.19 -15.40
CA TYR A 591 9.96 -2.54 -15.92
C TYR A 591 10.05 -2.66 -17.45
N GLY A 592 9.70 -1.61 -18.19
CA GLY A 592 9.78 -1.60 -19.65
C GLY A 592 11.21 -1.51 -20.20
N SER A 593 12.21 -1.29 -19.36
CA SER A 593 13.62 -1.25 -19.75
C SER A 593 14.21 -2.65 -19.79
N ALA A 594 14.98 -2.97 -20.83
CA ALA A 594 15.75 -4.22 -20.90
C ALA A 594 16.69 -4.40 -19.69
N ILE A 595 17.21 -3.30 -19.14
CA ILE A 595 18.08 -3.29 -17.96
C ILE A 595 17.38 -3.93 -16.74
N TYR A 596 16.06 -3.79 -16.61
CA TYR A 596 15.34 -4.37 -15.48
C TYR A 596 15.51 -5.89 -15.44
N GLY A 597 15.16 -6.58 -16.53
CA GLY A 597 15.24 -8.04 -16.61
C GLY A 597 16.66 -8.58 -16.80
N GLN A 598 17.56 -7.81 -17.42
CA GLN A 598 18.92 -8.26 -17.75
C GLN A 598 19.94 -7.97 -16.66
N TYR A 599 19.69 -6.98 -15.79
CA TYR A 599 20.66 -6.54 -14.79
C TYR A 599 20.01 -6.21 -13.46
N SER A 600 19.16 -5.18 -13.35
CA SER A 600 18.79 -4.62 -12.03
C SER A 600 18.01 -5.57 -11.13
N SER A 601 17.26 -6.51 -11.71
CA SER A 601 16.55 -7.58 -10.97
C SER A 601 17.37 -8.86 -10.80
N GLN A 602 18.57 -8.92 -11.38
CA GLN A 602 19.41 -10.11 -11.42
C GLN A 602 20.47 -10.05 -10.33
N THR A 603 20.87 -11.22 -9.82
CA THR A 603 21.82 -11.38 -8.71
C THR A 603 23.12 -10.57 -8.86
N VAL A 604 23.62 -10.45 -10.09
CA VAL A 604 24.87 -9.72 -10.40
C VAL A 604 24.81 -8.21 -10.08
N ALA A 605 23.62 -7.62 -9.92
CA ALA A 605 23.44 -6.22 -9.58
C ALA A 605 23.46 -5.95 -8.05
N HIS A 606 23.57 -6.99 -7.23
CA HIS A 606 23.40 -6.90 -5.78
C HIS A 606 24.67 -7.29 -5.02
N ASN A 607 24.74 -6.89 -3.74
CA ASN A 607 25.89 -7.16 -2.87
C ASN A 607 25.85 -8.60 -2.32
N VAL A 608 25.89 -9.58 -3.23
CA VAL A 608 25.77 -11.03 -2.97
C VAL A 608 26.82 -11.80 -3.77
N VAL A 609 26.94 -13.11 -3.50
CA VAL A 609 27.83 -13.99 -4.26
C VAL A 609 27.08 -14.67 -5.41
N LEU A 610 27.82 -15.02 -6.47
CA LEU A 610 27.38 -15.99 -7.48
C LEU A 610 27.97 -17.37 -7.15
N VAL A 611 27.28 -18.43 -7.53
CA VAL A 611 27.75 -19.81 -7.38
C VAL A 611 27.90 -20.40 -8.77
N ASP A 612 29.14 -20.75 -9.15
CA ASP A 612 29.48 -21.22 -10.50
C ASP A 612 28.98 -20.27 -11.61
N ASP A 613 29.12 -18.95 -11.38
CA ASP A 613 28.61 -17.87 -12.23
C ASP A 613 27.08 -17.87 -12.46
N LYS A 614 26.32 -18.63 -11.67
CA LYS A 614 24.85 -18.69 -11.77
C LYS A 614 24.17 -17.68 -10.84
N PRO A 615 23.06 -17.06 -11.29
CA PRO A 615 22.22 -16.24 -10.44
C PRO A 615 21.44 -17.10 -9.44
N GLN A 616 20.90 -16.44 -8.42
CA GLN A 616 19.98 -17.05 -7.48
C GLN A 616 18.68 -17.50 -8.20
N ALA A 617 18.08 -18.58 -7.73
CA ALA A 617 16.69 -18.90 -7.97
C ALA A 617 15.77 -18.03 -7.11
N ARG A 618 14.51 -17.89 -7.54
CA ARG A 618 13.46 -17.22 -6.78
C ARG A 618 13.12 -18.05 -5.53
N ALA A 619 13.59 -17.61 -4.37
CA ALA A 619 13.37 -18.25 -3.08
C ALA A 619 13.42 -17.22 -1.93
N ASN A 620 12.84 -17.58 -0.79
CA ASN A 620 13.08 -16.86 0.47
C ASN A 620 14.22 -17.51 1.23
N GLY A 621 15.10 -16.70 1.82
CA GLY A 621 15.98 -17.11 2.90
C GLY A 621 15.28 -17.05 4.25
N GLU A 622 16.00 -17.47 5.28
CA GLU A 622 15.51 -17.53 6.66
C GLU A 622 16.41 -16.70 7.57
N LEU A 623 15.82 -15.79 8.36
CA LEU A 623 16.53 -15.12 9.44
C LEU A 623 16.75 -16.12 10.59
N LEU A 624 18.00 -16.52 10.82
CA LEU A 624 18.37 -17.46 11.87
C LEU A 624 18.50 -16.79 13.24
N ALA A 625 19.13 -15.61 13.28
CA ALA A 625 19.38 -14.87 14.51
C ALA A 625 19.55 -13.37 14.26
N ALA A 626 19.15 -12.55 15.23
CA ALA A 626 19.48 -11.14 15.32
C ALA A 626 19.78 -10.77 16.78
N VAL A 627 20.91 -10.10 17.03
CA VAL A 627 21.38 -9.78 18.39
C VAL A 627 21.91 -8.35 18.46
N GLY A 628 21.26 -7.50 19.25
CA GLY A 628 21.67 -6.13 19.52
C GLY A 628 22.06 -5.94 20.97
N THR A 629 23.24 -5.39 21.22
CA THR A 629 23.79 -5.05 22.54
C THR A 629 24.51 -3.71 22.47
N SER A 630 24.92 -3.14 23.60
CA SER A 630 25.77 -1.95 23.63
C SER A 630 27.14 -2.14 22.95
N GLN A 631 27.56 -3.38 22.70
CA GLN A 631 28.87 -3.71 22.13
C GLN A 631 28.82 -4.25 20.71
N LEU A 632 27.64 -4.59 20.16
CA LEU A 632 27.49 -5.04 18.77
C LEU A 632 26.03 -5.09 18.35
N ALA A 633 25.79 -4.99 17.05
CA ALA A 633 24.57 -5.46 16.40
C ALA A 633 24.95 -6.54 15.39
N ALA A 634 24.19 -7.63 15.30
CA ALA A 634 24.44 -8.71 14.34
C ALA A 634 23.15 -9.32 13.81
N ALA A 635 23.16 -9.72 12.54
CA ALA A 635 22.09 -10.51 11.90
C ALA A 635 22.71 -11.68 11.13
N SER A 636 22.08 -12.85 11.21
CA SER A 636 22.51 -14.08 10.53
C SER A 636 21.33 -14.69 9.79
N GLY A 637 21.53 -15.12 8.54
CA GLY A 637 20.48 -15.80 7.77
C GLY A 637 20.99 -16.96 6.93
N GLN A 638 20.12 -17.94 6.71
CA GLN A 638 20.31 -19.07 5.80
C GLN A 638 19.76 -18.71 4.42
N LEU A 639 20.58 -18.91 3.40
CA LEU A 639 20.35 -18.45 2.03
C LEU A 639 20.47 -19.57 0.99
N ALA A 640 20.76 -20.82 1.38
CA ALA A 640 20.95 -21.93 0.45
C ALA A 640 19.77 -22.17 -0.50
N ALA A 641 18.56 -21.78 -0.10
CA ALA A 641 17.37 -21.88 -0.94
C ALA A 641 17.48 -21.08 -2.26
N ALA A 642 18.35 -20.07 -2.34
CA ALA A 642 18.67 -19.38 -3.59
C ALA A 642 19.44 -20.25 -4.59
N TYR A 643 20.06 -21.34 -4.16
CA TYR A 643 20.87 -22.22 -5.00
C TYR A 643 20.52 -23.68 -4.72
N PRO A 644 19.25 -24.10 -4.93
CA PRO A 644 18.74 -25.39 -4.46
C PRO A 644 19.51 -26.59 -5.02
N ASP A 645 20.07 -26.46 -6.23
CA ASP A 645 20.79 -27.51 -6.92
C ASP A 645 22.32 -27.50 -6.65
N ALA A 646 22.84 -26.45 -6.01
CA ALA A 646 24.29 -26.25 -5.84
C ALA A 646 24.73 -26.18 -4.38
N LEU A 647 23.94 -25.57 -3.49
CA LEU A 647 24.30 -25.35 -2.10
C LEU A 647 23.37 -26.14 -1.15
N ARG A 648 23.97 -26.85 -0.20
CA ARG A 648 23.23 -27.48 0.92
C ARG A 648 23.05 -26.54 2.10
N SER A 649 23.95 -25.59 2.26
CA SER A 649 23.94 -24.56 3.28
C SER A 649 24.70 -23.35 2.75
N TRP A 650 24.22 -22.17 3.08
CA TRP A 650 24.93 -20.90 2.93
C TRP A 650 24.40 -19.96 4.00
N THR A 651 25.26 -19.61 4.95
CA THR A 651 24.90 -18.60 5.96
C THR A 651 25.65 -17.32 5.69
N ARG A 652 24.94 -16.20 5.84
CA ARG A 652 25.54 -14.86 5.82
C ARG A 652 25.29 -14.16 7.14
N ASP A 653 26.37 -13.68 7.74
CA ASP A 653 26.32 -12.85 8.94
C ASP A 653 26.71 -11.41 8.58
N LEU A 654 25.90 -10.43 9.02
CA LEU A 654 26.23 -9.00 9.00
C LEU A 654 26.38 -8.53 10.45
N VAL A 655 27.58 -8.09 10.82
CA VAL A 655 27.90 -7.63 12.18
C VAL A 655 28.41 -6.20 12.13
N MET A 656 27.85 -5.34 12.97
CA MET A 656 28.30 -3.97 13.18
C MET A 656 28.90 -3.85 14.58
N LEU A 657 30.17 -3.45 14.64
CA LEU A 657 30.94 -3.26 15.86
C LEU A 657 31.10 -1.77 16.21
N PRO A 658 31.44 -1.44 17.47
CA PRO A 658 31.78 -0.08 17.88
C PRO A 658 32.92 0.48 17.02
N GLY A 659 32.88 1.80 16.80
CA GLY A 659 33.87 2.47 15.93
C GLY A 659 33.57 2.38 14.43
N GLY A 660 32.42 1.82 14.03
CA GLY A 660 31.97 1.84 12.63
C GLY A 660 32.53 0.73 11.75
N LEU A 661 33.05 -0.34 12.33
CA LEU A 661 33.49 -1.51 11.60
C LEU A 661 32.30 -2.43 11.30
N ALA A 662 32.08 -2.76 10.03
CA ALA A 662 31.14 -3.77 9.58
C ALA A 662 31.88 -5.03 9.12
N LEU A 663 31.42 -6.20 9.55
CA LEU A 663 31.90 -7.51 9.12
C LEU A 663 30.79 -8.23 8.37
N VAL A 664 31.11 -8.77 7.20
CA VAL A 664 30.24 -9.65 6.43
C VAL A 664 30.94 -10.99 6.31
N LEU A 665 30.29 -12.06 6.77
CA LEU A 665 30.84 -13.41 6.77
C LEU A 665 29.90 -14.35 6.01
N ASP A 666 30.39 -14.92 4.91
CA ASP A 666 29.73 -16.01 4.18
C ASP A 666 30.36 -17.36 4.58
N ARG A 667 29.53 -18.37 4.85
CA ARG A 667 29.96 -19.75 5.18
C ARG A 667 29.12 -20.79 4.47
#